data_AF-A0A5N5KA24-F1
#
_entry.id   AF-A0A5N5KA24-F1
#
_cell.length_a   1.000
_cell.length_b   1.000
_cell.length_c   1.000
_cell.angle_alpha   90.00
_cell.angle_beta   90.00
_cell.angle_gamma   90.00
#
_symmetry.space_group_name_H-M   'P 1'
#
loop_
_entity.id
_entity.type
_entity.pdbx_description
1 polymer ?
#
loop_
_entity_poly.entity_id
_entity_poly.type
_entity_poly.pdbx_seq_one_letter_code
_entity_poly.pdbx_strand_id
1 'polypeptide(L)'
;MPAPNQVFAYGTYERYKSTQRIFTQWLKDTAKRLASRSGTGSDASGTVVGAAGASSDKSSTKEKGREKENIPLEDRNASFVASEPAKIHETWITRMEKMVTTIVENAGPEDIPDEQIINLKVVLKSRKEVSKFYAGDETVKAQNASHQQIIDVFAGVLHRLEDLKSRFRGNGQTPQGTVENNHITNRFEPLGSPNRNPGSDGETSSEGEGFTDNAGSTVHNNGPKDNCRRKQQTSKRASGRTSSSTVADDSSSPFVRNEWVDGFHFINKENELGPDNEPEPDNQPDSDNELDPDNDPLDDYMFIYCFFEDFNNIRKYISALWQDYYNGGSVHLNALAVTTNAAFGLFSHIEELIMTDLQKQGRAQPKFEHITNVLSPRIEVYSPQGDLNEGQQSDKTRADEKKKRLARALGRHPSEEWGIVTRPERQQLTDRLINKYMLEAAATRVLKNIKRPQDKSPRLPGETHLLSSAEEVLDSKTLGLSDIFCMQLHIDIRVALGHKVGNVFTTMQATGRTVTQTMEKHKKNAKGSRASLFRLLDDWQDCCQKTLLKDITLGGKNAVFKALDIDVQAPEFVLQKEDPVWAGLLDFGAKLVSNDLGDQFASVVPLIEAATYLYCAAKAAAVKVDIGLPSWPDMEIFMNTHTSDSVFKIGLLQSPALPFTILSNWEKMMATFVTPELPVRSKAIAGRERSYEIGIRTSLFNRYSWFGERKQANPSQSHLSNQGYLDEVIFRRLLKKDKLLSNANIKRAVEAARKRSAAGGRAPEMRPRPGQGSDGDKSLELLQILDDTVTKLLDGGVLSLDYFKLWDESVRLLRKVNKAFAEDFNGKLSGVAGVPDCFVVLPMLVAEELRKRATEDPAQCEILGRLVDTVKKFLEEELDLHVV
;
A
#
# COMPACT_ATOMS: atom_id res chain seq x y z
N MET A 1 -17.98 -7.13 -20.80
CA MET A 1 -17.22 -6.28 -19.84
C MET A 1 -16.59 -7.08 -18.71
N PRO A 2 -15.28 -6.95 -18.42
CA PRO A 2 -14.68 -7.43 -17.16
C PRO A 2 -15.12 -6.57 -15.97
N ALA A 3 -15.24 -7.17 -14.79
CA ALA A 3 -15.70 -6.51 -13.57
C ALA A 3 -14.67 -5.47 -13.05
N PRO A 4 -15.10 -4.33 -12.48
CA PRO A 4 -14.24 -3.22 -12.06
C PRO A 4 -13.26 -3.53 -10.91
N ASN A 5 -13.26 -4.75 -10.36
CA ASN A 5 -12.34 -5.19 -9.31
C ASN A 5 -11.07 -5.89 -9.86
N GLN A 6 -10.92 -6.07 -11.18
CA GLN A 6 -9.79 -6.82 -11.76
C GLN A 6 -8.50 -6.00 -11.96
N VAL A 7 -8.47 -4.70 -11.64
CA VAL A 7 -7.38 -3.80 -12.07
C VAL A 7 -6.04 -4.05 -11.36
N PHE A 8 -6.02 -4.79 -10.25
CA PHE A 8 -4.85 -4.81 -9.36
C PHE A 8 -4.11 -6.14 -9.25
N ALA A 9 -4.58 -7.20 -9.88
CA ALA A 9 -4.41 -8.50 -9.24
C ALA A 9 -3.61 -9.55 -10.00
N TYR A 10 -2.89 -9.17 -11.06
CA TYR A 10 -1.74 -9.97 -11.49
C TYR A 10 -0.50 -9.09 -11.52
N GLY A 11 0.46 -9.36 -10.62
CA GLY A 11 1.70 -8.61 -10.53
C GLY A 11 2.62 -9.01 -11.66
N THR A 12 3.08 -10.27 -11.62
CA THR A 12 4.05 -10.78 -12.59
C THR A 12 3.40 -11.16 -13.93
N TYR A 13 2.20 -11.74 -13.93
CA TYR A 13 1.56 -12.16 -15.19
C TYR A 13 1.08 -10.99 -16.05
N GLU A 14 0.36 -9.99 -15.49
CA GLU A 14 -0.03 -8.82 -16.29
C GLU A 14 1.21 -8.07 -16.76
N ARG A 15 2.26 -7.95 -15.94
CA ARG A 15 3.52 -7.34 -16.38
C ARG A 15 4.07 -8.07 -17.58
N TYR A 16 4.15 -9.40 -17.51
CA TYR A 16 4.59 -10.23 -18.61
C TYR A 16 3.72 -10.03 -19.87
N LYS A 17 2.39 -10.16 -19.78
CA LYS A 17 1.48 -10.00 -20.92
C LYS A 17 1.50 -8.58 -21.48
N SER A 18 1.55 -7.56 -20.62
CA SER A 18 1.68 -6.15 -21.02
C SER A 18 2.98 -5.93 -21.79
N THR A 19 4.11 -6.39 -21.26
CA THR A 19 5.42 -6.29 -21.91
C THR A 19 5.43 -7.02 -23.26
N GLN A 20 4.83 -8.22 -23.31
CA GLN A 20 4.67 -8.99 -24.53
C GLN A 20 3.81 -8.23 -25.55
N ARG A 21 2.65 -7.69 -25.16
CA ARG A 21 1.75 -6.91 -26.03
C ARG A 21 2.43 -5.64 -26.56
N ILE A 22 3.12 -4.88 -25.70
CA ILE A 22 3.86 -3.67 -26.10
C ILE A 22 4.89 -4.02 -27.18
N PHE A 23 5.68 -5.07 -26.93
CA PHE A 23 6.68 -5.52 -27.88
C PHE A 23 6.09 -6.03 -29.20
N THR A 24 5.08 -6.91 -29.14
CA THR A 24 4.47 -7.47 -30.36
C THR A 24 3.73 -6.43 -31.18
N GLN A 25 3.07 -5.47 -30.53
CA GLN A 25 2.44 -4.34 -31.19
C GLN A 25 3.47 -3.44 -31.86
N TRP A 26 4.56 -3.09 -31.17
CA TRP A 26 5.67 -2.33 -31.77
C TRP A 26 6.25 -3.06 -32.98
N LEU A 27 6.48 -4.37 -32.88
CA LEU A 27 7.04 -5.19 -33.95
C LEU A 27 6.13 -5.15 -35.19
N LYS A 28 4.82 -5.28 -34.99
CA LYS A 28 3.81 -5.23 -36.06
C LYS A 28 3.74 -3.86 -36.73
N ASP A 29 3.64 -2.79 -35.94
CA ASP A 29 3.50 -1.43 -36.46
C ASP A 29 4.76 -0.98 -37.20
N THR A 30 5.92 -1.34 -36.67
CA THR A 30 7.22 -1.01 -37.28
C THR A 30 7.43 -1.80 -38.57
N ALA A 31 7.16 -3.11 -38.59
CA ALA A 31 7.24 -3.91 -39.81
C ALA A 31 6.30 -3.37 -40.90
N LYS A 32 5.05 -3.02 -40.57
CA LYS A 32 4.08 -2.43 -41.52
C LYS A 32 4.56 -1.08 -42.07
N ARG A 33 5.07 -0.20 -41.20
CA ARG A 33 5.62 1.11 -41.59
C ARG A 33 6.79 0.97 -42.55
N LEU A 34 7.70 0.04 -42.26
CA LEU A 34 8.90 -0.19 -43.08
C LEU A 34 8.60 -0.89 -44.40
N ALA A 35 7.68 -1.87 -44.41
CA ALA A 35 7.22 -2.49 -45.65
C ALA A 35 6.66 -1.45 -46.64
N SER A 36 5.93 -0.44 -46.13
CA SER A 36 5.34 0.63 -46.95
C SER A 36 6.39 1.57 -47.57
N ARG A 37 7.57 1.73 -46.94
CA ARG A 37 8.68 2.53 -47.49
C ARG A 37 9.34 1.84 -48.68
N SER A 38 9.46 0.52 -48.64
CA SER A 38 10.13 -0.25 -49.71
C SER A 38 9.42 -0.14 -51.07
N GLY A 39 8.09 0.04 -51.09
CA GLY A 39 7.29 0.06 -52.31
C GLY A 39 7.28 1.38 -53.10
N THR A 40 7.78 2.49 -52.55
CA THR A 40 7.64 3.82 -53.16
C THR A 40 8.89 4.32 -53.92
N GLY A 41 9.94 3.50 -54.01
CA GLY A 41 11.23 3.91 -54.57
C GLY A 41 11.52 3.59 -56.04
N SER A 42 10.62 2.93 -56.78
CA SER A 42 10.98 2.36 -58.10
C SER A 42 10.61 3.17 -59.35
N ASP A 43 9.85 4.28 -59.25
CA ASP A 43 9.34 4.99 -60.45
C ASP A 43 9.90 6.40 -60.69
N ALA A 44 11.00 6.80 -60.04
CA ALA A 44 11.67 8.07 -60.31
C ALA A 44 12.86 7.93 -61.29
N SER A 45 12.57 7.47 -62.51
CA SER A 45 13.42 7.68 -63.69
C SER A 45 12.56 8.27 -64.82
N GLY A 46 12.18 9.54 -64.65
CA GLY A 46 11.39 10.30 -65.63
C GLY A 46 11.99 11.68 -65.88
N THR A 47 12.57 11.82 -67.07
CA THR A 47 13.27 12.96 -67.67
C THR A 47 12.50 14.29 -67.58
N VAL A 48 13.25 15.35 -67.25
CA VAL A 48 12.84 16.76 -67.29
C VAL A 48 12.72 17.24 -68.74
N VAL A 49 11.52 17.58 -69.20
CA VAL A 49 11.28 18.65 -70.21
C VAL A 49 9.92 19.30 -69.90
N GLY A 50 9.92 20.64 -69.79
CA GLY A 50 8.74 21.44 -69.42
C GLY A 50 7.88 21.90 -70.59
N ALA A 51 6.66 22.33 -70.27
CA ALA A 51 6.03 23.62 -70.64
C ALA A 51 4.49 23.53 -70.58
N ALA A 52 3.90 24.44 -69.78
CA ALA A 52 2.61 25.14 -69.88
C ALA A 52 1.33 24.44 -70.38
N GLY A 53 0.25 24.56 -69.59
CA GLY A 53 -1.12 24.50 -70.10
C GLY A 53 -2.20 24.19 -69.06
N ALA A 54 -3.20 25.07 -68.96
CA ALA A 54 -4.24 25.13 -67.95
C ALA A 54 -5.34 24.02 -67.96
N SER A 55 -6.06 23.98 -66.82
CA SER A 55 -7.52 23.82 -66.68
C SER A 55 -8.19 22.43 -66.64
N SER A 56 -8.79 22.20 -65.46
CA SER A 56 -10.11 21.63 -65.10
C SER A 56 -10.56 20.19 -65.43
N ASP A 57 -11.24 19.67 -64.40
CA ASP A 57 -12.40 18.76 -64.37
C ASP A 57 -12.26 17.22 -64.42
N LYS A 58 -12.74 16.65 -63.29
CA LYS A 58 -13.66 15.51 -63.14
C LYS A 58 -13.48 14.31 -64.09
N SER A 59 -13.25 13.13 -63.51
CA SER A 59 -14.31 12.14 -63.24
C SER A 59 -13.73 10.79 -62.84
N SER A 60 -14.53 10.09 -62.06
CA SER A 60 -14.36 8.73 -61.59
C SER A 60 -14.39 7.69 -62.72
N THR A 61 -13.53 6.67 -62.63
CA THR A 61 -13.89 5.33 -63.12
C THR A 61 -13.24 4.25 -62.27
N LYS A 62 -14.12 3.35 -61.84
CA LYS A 62 -13.94 2.24 -60.92
C LYS A 62 -13.72 1.01 -61.80
N GLU A 63 -12.51 0.46 -61.86
CA GLU A 63 -12.26 -0.81 -62.54
C GLU A 63 -12.20 -1.96 -61.55
N LYS A 64 -12.95 -3.00 -61.91
CA LYS A 64 -13.39 -4.13 -61.12
C LYS A 64 -12.84 -5.36 -61.85
N GLY A 65 -11.97 -6.14 -61.20
CA GLY A 65 -11.48 -7.38 -61.78
C GLY A 65 -10.52 -8.11 -60.85
N ARG A 66 -11.02 -9.15 -60.17
CA ARG A 66 -10.17 -10.21 -59.62
C ARG A 66 -10.89 -11.55 -59.74
N GLU A 67 -10.26 -12.44 -60.50
CA GLU A 67 -10.61 -13.83 -60.72
C GLU A 67 -10.61 -14.61 -59.40
N LYS A 68 -11.64 -15.44 -59.21
CA LYS A 68 -11.69 -16.49 -58.19
C LYS A 68 -11.14 -17.77 -58.80
N GLU A 69 -10.06 -18.27 -58.22
CA GLU A 69 -9.52 -19.60 -58.46
C GLU A 69 -10.30 -20.62 -57.60
N ASN A 70 -10.97 -21.57 -58.25
CA ASN A 70 -11.76 -22.63 -57.61
C ASN A 70 -10.84 -23.75 -57.12
N ILE A 71 -10.93 -24.12 -55.83
CA ILE A 71 -10.36 -25.35 -55.28
C ILE A 71 -11.53 -26.25 -54.82
N PRO A 72 -11.56 -27.56 -55.15
CA PRO A 72 -12.67 -28.45 -54.82
C PRO A 72 -12.70 -28.84 -53.33
N LEU A 73 -13.91 -28.84 -52.76
CA LEU A 73 -14.21 -29.40 -51.43
C LEU A 73 -14.20 -30.94 -51.48
N GLU A 74 -13.41 -31.58 -50.63
CA GLU A 74 -13.58 -32.97 -50.21
C GLU A 74 -13.94 -33.03 -48.72
N ASP A 75 -14.89 -33.91 -48.41
CA ASP A 75 -15.48 -34.20 -47.11
C ASP A 75 -14.43 -34.51 -46.02
N ARG A 76 -14.50 -33.77 -44.90
CA ARG A 76 -13.78 -34.08 -43.66
C ARG A 76 -14.74 -34.15 -42.49
N ASN A 77 -14.99 -35.37 -42.01
CA ASN A 77 -15.56 -35.61 -40.69
C ASN A 77 -14.68 -36.57 -39.88
N ALA A 78 -14.53 -36.22 -38.59
CA ALA A 78 -14.01 -37.00 -37.46
C ALA A 78 -12.48 -37.27 -37.35
N SER A 79 -11.66 -36.23 -37.12
CA SER A 79 -10.34 -36.35 -36.43
C SER A 79 -9.72 -35.00 -35.96
N PHE A 80 -10.50 -33.91 -35.86
CA PHE A 80 -9.92 -32.56 -35.94
C PHE A 80 -9.30 -31.99 -34.65
N VAL A 81 -9.58 -32.55 -33.48
CA VAL A 81 -9.36 -31.81 -32.21
C VAL A 81 -7.90 -31.81 -31.70
N ALA A 82 -7.02 -32.67 -32.21
CA ALA A 82 -5.63 -32.74 -31.72
C ALA A 82 -4.57 -32.03 -32.61
N SER A 83 -4.91 -31.60 -33.82
CA SER A 83 -3.92 -31.07 -34.80
C SER A 83 -3.94 -29.55 -35.00
N GLU A 84 -4.91 -28.84 -34.42
CA GLU A 84 -5.10 -27.40 -34.58
C GLU A 84 -4.09 -26.51 -33.82
N PRO A 85 -3.73 -26.78 -32.54
CA PRO A 85 -2.88 -25.87 -31.78
C PRO A 85 -1.49 -25.69 -32.40
N ALA A 86 -0.92 -26.76 -32.96
CA ALA A 86 0.39 -26.72 -33.61
C ALA A 86 0.40 -25.82 -34.84
N LYS A 87 -0.68 -25.80 -35.62
CA LYS A 87 -0.79 -24.97 -36.83
C LYS A 87 -0.91 -23.48 -36.49
N ILE A 88 -1.65 -23.14 -35.45
CA ILE A 88 -1.79 -21.74 -35.00
C ILE A 88 -0.42 -21.19 -34.58
N HIS A 89 0.33 -21.98 -33.81
CA HIS A 89 1.69 -21.65 -33.38
C HIS A 89 2.65 -21.48 -34.55
N GLU A 90 2.65 -22.42 -35.50
CA GLU A 90 3.48 -22.34 -36.71
C GLU A 90 3.18 -21.06 -37.52
N THR A 91 1.91 -20.70 -37.65
CA THR A 91 1.47 -19.50 -38.37
C THR A 91 1.94 -18.22 -37.66
N TRP A 92 1.84 -18.18 -36.33
CA TRP A 92 2.30 -17.04 -35.53
C TRP A 92 3.83 -16.88 -35.55
N ILE A 93 4.58 -17.99 -35.42
CA ILE A 93 6.04 -18.01 -35.50
C ILE A 93 6.51 -17.46 -36.85
N THR A 94 5.99 -18.03 -37.95
CA THR A 94 6.33 -17.60 -39.32
C THR A 94 6.03 -16.12 -39.53
N ARG A 95 4.93 -15.62 -38.94
CA ARG A 95 4.57 -14.21 -39.02
C ARG A 95 5.55 -13.32 -38.28
N MET A 96 5.99 -13.69 -37.07
CA MET A 96 6.99 -12.91 -36.32
C MET A 96 8.34 -12.89 -37.04
N GLU A 97 8.78 -14.01 -37.59
CA GLU A 97 10.02 -14.09 -38.36
C GLU A 97 9.97 -13.19 -39.62
N LYS A 98 8.83 -13.17 -40.31
CA LYS A 98 8.61 -12.27 -41.45
C LYS A 98 8.64 -10.79 -41.04
N MET A 99 8.01 -10.44 -39.91
CA MET A 99 8.01 -9.07 -39.39
C MET A 99 9.42 -8.61 -39.01
N VAL A 100 10.19 -9.42 -38.26
CA VAL A 100 11.56 -9.05 -37.89
C VAL A 100 12.47 -8.98 -39.11
N THR A 101 12.30 -9.86 -40.10
CA THR A 101 13.08 -9.80 -41.35
C THR A 101 12.82 -8.50 -42.11
N THR A 102 11.54 -8.11 -42.22
CA THR A 102 11.15 -6.82 -42.81
C THR A 102 11.81 -5.65 -42.08
N ILE A 103 11.85 -5.68 -40.74
CA ILE A 103 12.51 -4.64 -39.94
C ILE A 103 14.02 -4.65 -40.20
N VAL A 104 14.67 -5.81 -40.13
CA VAL A 104 16.13 -5.94 -40.30
C VAL A 104 16.60 -5.44 -41.67
N GLU A 105 15.81 -5.65 -42.72
CA GLU A 105 16.14 -5.25 -44.08
C GLU A 105 15.94 -3.75 -44.34
N ASN A 106 15.03 -3.08 -43.61
CA ASN A 106 14.54 -1.75 -43.97
C ASN A 106 14.67 -0.68 -42.87
N ALA A 107 14.96 -1.06 -41.62
CA ALA A 107 15.00 -0.14 -40.48
C ALA A 107 16.29 0.68 -40.43
N GLY A 108 16.18 1.94 -40.00
CA GLY A 108 17.30 2.76 -39.52
C GLY A 108 17.60 2.57 -38.02
N PRO A 109 18.68 3.16 -37.49
CA PRO A 109 19.01 3.08 -36.05
C PRO A 109 17.91 3.67 -35.16
N GLU A 110 17.20 4.69 -35.64
CA GLU A 110 16.10 5.36 -34.94
C GLU A 110 14.82 4.52 -34.86
N ASP A 111 14.67 3.50 -35.70
CA ASP A 111 13.47 2.67 -35.76
C ASP A 111 13.43 1.58 -34.68
N ILE A 112 14.53 1.34 -33.95
CA ILE A 112 14.66 0.30 -32.92
C ILE A 112 14.97 0.93 -31.55
N PRO A 113 13.94 1.33 -30.79
CA PRO A 113 14.13 1.88 -29.45
C PRO A 113 14.73 0.84 -28.49
N ASP A 114 15.66 1.27 -27.64
CA ASP A 114 16.28 0.44 -26.58
C ASP A 114 15.26 -0.23 -25.67
N GLU A 115 14.16 0.47 -25.40
CA GLU A 115 13.03 -0.01 -24.61
C GLU A 115 12.44 -1.30 -25.16
N GLN A 116 12.36 -1.46 -26.49
CA GLN A 116 11.76 -2.65 -27.11
C GLN A 116 12.67 -3.87 -27.00
N ILE A 117 13.99 -3.67 -27.04
CA ILE A 117 14.98 -4.71 -26.76
C ILE A 117 14.91 -5.13 -25.29
N ILE A 118 14.76 -4.16 -24.37
CA ILE A 118 14.59 -4.44 -22.93
C ILE A 118 13.30 -5.24 -22.70
N ASN A 119 12.18 -4.82 -23.29
CA ASN A 119 10.89 -5.51 -23.18
C ASN A 119 10.99 -6.96 -23.68
N LEU A 120 11.60 -7.19 -24.83
CA LEU A 120 11.82 -8.54 -25.36
C LEU A 120 12.70 -9.39 -24.43
N LYS A 121 13.76 -8.82 -23.85
CA LYS A 121 14.61 -9.52 -22.86
C LYS A 121 13.83 -9.93 -21.63
N VAL A 122 12.94 -9.07 -21.13
CA VAL A 122 12.07 -9.37 -19.98
C VAL A 122 11.13 -10.54 -20.31
N VAL A 123 10.44 -10.48 -21.45
CA VAL A 123 9.55 -11.56 -21.92
C VAL A 123 10.31 -12.88 -22.07
N LEU A 124 11.48 -12.84 -22.72
CA LEU A 124 12.34 -14.01 -22.92
C LEU A 124 12.81 -14.61 -21.59
N LYS A 125 13.24 -13.76 -20.65
CA LYS A 125 13.68 -14.19 -19.32
C LYS A 125 12.54 -14.93 -18.61
N SER A 126 11.36 -14.33 -18.53
CA SER A 126 10.22 -14.94 -17.86
C SER A 126 9.81 -16.27 -18.51
N ARG A 127 9.77 -16.35 -19.84
CA ARG A 127 9.51 -17.63 -20.52
C ARG A 127 10.57 -18.68 -20.23
N LYS A 128 11.86 -18.33 -20.22
CA LYS A 128 12.94 -19.26 -19.85
C LYS A 128 12.81 -19.74 -18.40
N GLU A 129 12.42 -18.88 -17.48
CA GLU A 129 12.17 -19.25 -16.08
C GLU A 129 11.00 -20.24 -15.97
N VAL A 130 9.91 -20.02 -16.72
CA VAL A 130 8.78 -20.95 -16.82
C VAL A 130 9.20 -22.29 -17.41
N SER A 131 10.02 -22.28 -18.48
CA SER A 131 10.51 -23.53 -19.08
C SER A 131 11.33 -24.35 -18.09
N LYS A 132 12.22 -23.69 -17.31
CA LYS A 132 12.96 -24.32 -16.20
C LYS A 132 12.03 -24.80 -15.09
N PHE A 133 10.97 -24.04 -14.80
CA PHE A 133 9.95 -24.42 -13.83
C PHE A 133 9.22 -25.71 -14.21
N TYR A 134 9.05 -26.00 -15.50
CA TYR A 134 8.38 -27.23 -15.95
C TYR A 134 9.33 -28.34 -16.46
N ALA A 135 10.64 -28.11 -16.53
CA ALA A 135 11.61 -29.04 -17.11
C ALA A 135 11.70 -30.44 -16.44
N GLY A 136 11.18 -30.60 -15.22
CA GLY A 136 11.23 -31.86 -14.46
C GLY A 136 9.97 -32.71 -14.54
N ASP A 137 8.91 -32.24 -15.20
CA ASP A 137 7.63 -32.95 -15.29
C ASP A 137 7.49 -33.60 -16.67
N GLU A 138 7.60 -34.93 -16.73
CA GLU A 138 7.44 -35.69 -17.97
C GLU A 138 6.04 -35.52 -18.59
N THR A 139 5.01 -35.21 -17.78
CA THR A 139 3.65 -34.96 -18.29
C THR A 139 3.54 -33.63 -19.02
N VAL A 140 4.38 -32.65 -18.67
CA VAL A 140 4.40 -31.30 -19.26
C VAL A 140 5.48 -31.17 -20.34
N LYS A 141 6.34 -32.17 -20.52
CA LYS A 141 7.47 -32.15 -21.47
C LYS A 141 7.07 -31.81 -22.91
N ALA A 142 5.94 -32.33 -23.38
CA ALA A 142 5.43 -32.02 -24.72
C ALA A 142 5.00 -30.55 -24.87
N GLN A 143 4.34 -29.99 -23.86
CA GLN A 143 3.97 -28.56 -23.84
C GLN A 143 5.18 -27.67 -23.64
N ASN A 144 6.17 -28.12 -22.87
CA ASN A 144 7.44 -27.42 -22.71
C ASN A 144 8.24 -27.39 -24.03
N ALA A 145 8.08 -28.38 -24.91
CA ALA A 145 8.68 -28.33 -26.25
C ALA A 145 8.09 -27.21 -27.11
N SER A 146 6.76 -27.02 -27.08
CA SER A 146 6.10 -25.87 -27.73
C SER A 146 6.58 -24.54 -27.13
N HIS A 147 6.68 -24.47 -25.80
CA HIS A 147 7.21 -23.28 -25.11
C HIS A 147 8.66 -22.98 -25.51
N GLN A 148 9.49 -24.02 -25.64
CA GLN A 148 10.87 -23.89 -26.07
C GLN A 148 10.97 -23.33 -27.49
N GLN A 149 10.09 -23.77 -28.41
CA GLN A 149 10.02 -23.18 -29.76
C GLN A 149 9.74 -21.68 -29.72
N ILE A 150 8.79 -21.23 -28.88
CA ILE A 150 8.50 -19.79 -28.73
C ILE A 150 9.69 -19.03 -28.12
N ILE A 151 10.38 -19.64 -27.15
CA ILE A 151 11.61 -19.08 -26.58
C ILE A 151 12.68 -18.92 -27.67
N ASP A 152 12.86 -19.93 -28.51
CA ASP A 152 13.87 -19.92 -29.57
C ASP A 152 13.54 -18.84 -30.63
N VAL A 153 12.26 -18.68 -30.97
CA VAL A 153 11.80 -17.63 -31.89
C VAL A 153 12.03 -16.24 -31.30
N PHE A 154 11.63 -15.99 -30.03
CA PHE A 154 11.92 -14.71 -29.39
C PHE A 154 13.41 -14.45 -29.24
N ALA A 155 14.23 -15.48 -28.98
CA ALA A 155 15.68 -15.36 -28.93
C ALA A 155 16.26 -15.02 -30.31
N GLY A 156 15.75 -15.63 -31.37
CA GLY A 156 16.13 -15.33 -32.76
C GLY A 156 15.76 -13.91 -33.17
N VAL A 157 14.55 -13.45 -32.81
CA VAL A 157 14.12 -12.06 -33.01
C VAL A 157 15.03 -11.09 -32.25
N LEU A 158 15.34 -11.38 -30.98
CA LEU A 158 16.23 -10.56 -30.16
C LEU A 158 17.62 -10.44 -30.78
N HIS A 159 18.21 -11.57 -31.16
CA HIS A 159 19.53 -11.61 -31.79
C HIS A 159 19.57 -10.77 -33.07
N ARG A 160 18.55 -10.87 -33.93
CA ARG A 160 18.47 -10.10 -35.18
C ARG A 160 18.37 -8.60 -34.94
N LEU A 161 17.58 -8.18 -33.95
CA LEU A 161 17.45 -6.76 -33.58
C LEU A 161 18.74 -6.22 -32.94
N GLU A 162 19.42 -7.00 -32.09
CA GLU A 162 20.70 -6.62 -31.49
C GLU A 162 21.83 -6.56 -32.52
N ASP A 163 21.89 -7.51 -33.46
CA ASP A 163 22.84 -7.51 -34.57
C ASP A 163 22.64 -6.27 -35.45
N LEU A 164 21.40 -5.98 -35.86
CA LEU A 164 21.10 -4.77 -36.63
C LEU A 164 21.54 -3.50 -35.88
N LYS A 165 21.23 -3.41 -34.58
CA LYS A 165 21.66 -2.28 -33.74
C LYS A 165 23.18 -2.18 -33.61
N SER A 166 23.89 -3.30 -33.58
CA SER A 166 25.35 -3.32 -33.51
C SER A 166 25.99 -2.82 -34.81
N ARG A 167 25.40 -3.12 -35.98
CA ARG A 167 25.85 -2.61 -37.28
C ARG A 167 25.83 -1.08 -37.34
N PHE A 168 24.83 -0.45 -36.73
CA PHE A 168 24.77 1.01 -36.63
C PHE A 168 25.83 1.61 -35.71
N ARG A 169 26.32 0.87 -34.72
CA ARG A 169 27.43 1.31 -33.85
C ARG A 169 28.80 1.19 -34.53
N GLY A 170 28.93 0.37 -35.57
CA GLY A 170 30.20 0.05 -36.23
C GLY A 170 30.82 1.16 -37.09
N ASN A 171 30.08 2.21 -37.46
CA ASN A 171 30.54 3.24 -38.40
C ASN A 171 31.25 4.45 -37.77
N GLY A 172 31.94 4.27 -36.64
CA GLY A 172 33.03 5.16 -36.23
C GLY A 172 32.68 6.39 -35.38
N GLN A 173 31.46 6.55 -34.89
CA GLN A 173 31.18 7.48 -33.81
C GLN A 173 31.05 6.71 -32.49
N THR A 174 32.14 6.70 -31.73
CA THR A 174 32.09 6.38 -30.30
C THR A 174 31.19 7.42 -29.63
N PRO A 175 30.06 7.02 -29.02
CA PRO A 175 29.31 7.95 -28.19
C PRO A 175 30.17 8.20 -26.95
N GLN A 176 30.84 9.34 -26.90
CA GLN A 176 31.34 9.91 -25.64
C GLN A 176 30.11 10.31 -24.81
N GLY A 177 29.55 9.34 -24.11
CA GLY A 177 28.33 9.50 -23.34
C GLY A 177 27.91 8.16 -22.80
N THR A 178 28.63 7.66 -21.80
CA THR A 178 28.22 6.53 -20.99
C THR A 178 26.92 6.89 -20.28
N VAL A 179 25.77 6.66 -20.93
CA VAL A 179 24.51 6.52 -20.21
C VAL A 179 24.58 5.15 -19.55
N GLU A 180 25.03 5.13 -18.30
CA GLU A 180 25.03 3.93 -17.47
C GLU A 180 23.60 3.39 -17.37
N ASN A 181 23.37 2.22 -17.94
CA ASN A 181 22.12 1.46 -17.86
C ASN A 181 21.82 0.89 -16.45
N ASN A 182 22.43 1.46 -15.39
CA ASN A 182 22.18 1.11 -13.99
C ASN A 182 21.01 1.90 -13.35
N HIS A 183 20.33 2.76 -14.11
CA HIS A 183 19.40 3.74 -13.52
C HIS A 183 18.03 3.21 -13.08
N ILE A 184 17.71 1.92 -13.30
CA ILE A 184 16.45 1.30 -12.83
C ILE A 184 16.68 0.35 -11.65
N THR A 185 17.87 -0.25 -11.51
CA THR A 185 18.13 -1.26 -10.47
C THR A 185 18.95 -0.75 -9.28
N ASN A 186 19.54 0.45 -9.36
CA ASN A 186 20.44 0.93 -8.31
C ASN A 186 20.29 2.43 -7.96
N ARG A 187 19.09 2.86 -7.54
CA ARG A 187 18.83 4.24 -7.06
C ARG A 187 19.13 4.47 -5.56
N PHE A 188 19.72 3.50 -4.86
CA PHE A 188 19.98 3.61 -3.42
C PHE A 188 21.47 3.65 -3.04
N GLU A 189 22.39 3.78 -4.01
CA GLU A 189 23.83 3.71 -3.77
C GLU A 189 24.56 5.08 -3.91
N PRO A 190 24.14 6.12 -3.17
CA PRO A 190 25.12 7.10 -2.71
C PRO A 190 24.90 7.48 -1.25
N LEU A 191 25.33 6.62 -0.33
CA LEU A 191 25.74 7.00 1.03
C LEU A 191 27.11 6.39 1.31
N GLY A 192 28.13 6.91 0.62
CA GLY A 192 29.53 6.61 0.90
C GLY A 192 29.92 7.16 2.27
N SER A 193 30.35 6.26 3.17
CA SER A 193 30.96 6.63 4.44
C SER A 193 32.38 7.17 4.22
N PRO A 194 32.82 8.27 4.87
CA PRO A 194 34.18 8.72 4.77
C PRO A 194 35.13 7.87 5.64
N ASN A 195 36.24 7.54 5.00
CA ASN A 195 37.45 6.89 5.46
C ASN A 195 37.96 7.44 6.82
N ARG A 196 38.27 6.56 7.79
CA ARG A 196 39.07 6.88 8.99
C ARG A 196 40.42 6.17 8.90
N ASN A 197 41.49 6.95 9.05
CA ASN A 197 42.85 6.46 9.26
C ASN A 197 43.12 6.18 10.76
N PRO A 198 44.19 5.41 11.07
CA PRO A 198 44.32 4.64 12.31
C PRO A 198 45.23 5.30 13.35
N GLY A 199 45.13 4.82 14.59
CA GLY A 199 46.19 4.94 15.61
C GLY A 199 45.64 5.31 16.99
N SER A 200 45.67 4.38 17.94
CA SER A 200 46.73 4.30 18.95
C SER A 200 46.40 3.22 19.98
N ASP A 201 47.44 2.45 20.29
CA ASP A 201 47.48 1.36 21.25
C ASP A 201 47.20 1.80 22.69
N GLY A 202 46.76 0.86 23.51
CA GLY A 202 46.56 1.06 24.95
C GLY A 202 46.02 -0.19 25.63
N GLU A 203 46.90 -1.17 25.81
CA GLU A 203 46.72 -2.29 26.74
C GLU A 203 46.36 -1.79 28.15
N THR A 204 45.44 -2.46 28.84
CA THR A 204 45.65 -2.89 30.23
C THR A 204 44.59 -3.92 30.61
N SER A 205 45.09 -5.00 31.20
CA SER A 205 44.43 -6.09 31.90
C SER A 205 43.77 -5.66 33.21
N SER A 206 42.64 -6.24 33.59
CA SER A 206 42.51 -6.97 34.86
C SER A 206 41.18 -7.72 34.97
N GLU A 207 41.27 -8.92 35.52
CA GLU A 207 40.21 -9.82 35.97
C GLU A 207 39.34 -9.20 37.08
N GLY A 208 38.14 -9.75 37.30
CA GLY A 208 37.39 -9.54 38.55
C GLY A 208 35.88 -9.69 38.44
N GLU A 209 35.37 -10.77 39.04
CA GLU A 209 33.97 -11.17 39.21
C GLU A 209 33.06 -10.11 39.88
N GLY A 210 31.74 -10.23 39.72
CA GLY A 210 30.79 -9.68 40.70
C GLY A 210 29.44 -9.22 40.15
N PHE A 211 28.41 -10.02 40.43
CA PHE A 211 26.99 -9.76 40.23
C PHE A 211 26.49 -8.61 41.13
N THR A 212 25.70 -7.65 40.64
CA THR A 212 24.47 -7.10 41.29
C THR A 212 23.86 -5.93 40.51
N ASP A 213 22.54 -5.88 40.54
CA ASP A 213 21.66 -4.88 39.92
C ASP A 213 21.78 -3.47 40.52
N ASN A 214 21.88 -2.43 39.70
CA ASN A 214 20.97 -1.26 39.70
C ASN A 214 21.44 -0.12 38.77
N ALA A 215 20.44 0.51 38.15
CA ALA A 215 20.32 1.93 37.82
C ALA A 215 21.43 2.65 37.03
N GLY A 216 21.02 3.15 35.85
CA GLY A 216 21.35 4.50 35.38
C GLY A 216 22.66 4.66 34.61
N SER A 217 22.56 4.83 33.29
CA SER A 217 23.58 5.61 32.58
C SER A 217 22.99 6.30 31.34
N THR A 218 22.80 7.60 31.47
CA THR A 218 23.30 8.65 30.59
C THR A 218 23.95 8.16 29.28
N VAL A 219 23.31 8.49 28.15
CA VAL A 219 23.87 8.39 26.80
C VAL A 219 24.16 9.79 26.30
N HIS A 220 25.46 10.11 26.18
CA HIS A 220 25.97 11.24 25.41
C HIS A 220 25.70 11.01 23.92
N ASN A 221 24.97 11.91 23.27
CA ASN A 221 24.86 11.96 21.81
C ASN A 221 25.40 13.30 21.28
N ASN A 222 26.53 13.20 20.57
CA ASN A 222 27.13 14.28 19.79
C ASN A 222 26.33 14.47 18.49
N GLY A 223 25.63 15.60 18.36
CA GLY A 223 24.94 16.00 17.13
C GLY A 223 25.90 16.56 16.06
N PRO A 224 25.64 16.34 14.76
CA PRO A 224 26.40 16.94 13.68
C PRO A 224 25.89 18.35 13.33
N LYS A 225 26.84 19.24 13.01
CA LYS A 225 26.63 20.63 12.56
C LYS A 225 26.29 20.65 11.07
N ASP A 226 25.12 21.18 10.71
CA ASP A 226 24.76 21.50 9.33
C ASP A 226 24.92 23.00 9.02
N ASN A 227 25.86 23.30 8.12
CA ASN A 227 26.03 24.59 7.47
C ASN A 227 25.25 24.57 6.14
N CYS A 228 24.16 25.33 6.04
CA CYS A 228 23.49 25.56 4.76
C CYS A 228 23.26 27.05 4.49
N ARG A 229 24.17 27.63 3.70
CA ARG A 229 24.06 28.96 3.08
C ARG A 229 22.93 28.95 2.04
N ARG A 230 21.81 29.62 2.32
CA ARG A 230 20.76 29.93 1.31
C ARG A 230 21.05 31.25 0.62
N LYS A 231 21.31 31.21 -0.69
CA LYS A 231 21.26 32.37 -1.59
C LYS A 231 19.80 32.71 -1.90
N GLN A 232 19.46 33.97 -1.67
CA GLN A 232 18.18 34.60 -2.00
C GLN A 232 18.06 34.77 -3.52
N GLN A 233 16.92 34.39 -4.09
CA GLN A 233 16.47 34.93 -5.37
C GLN A 233 15.06 35.51 -5.18
N THR A 234 15.03 36.83 -5.21
CA THR A 234 13.86 37.70 -5.28
C THR A 234 13.27 37.67 -6.70
N SER A 235 11.97 37.47 -6.84
CA SER A 235 11.26 37.97 -8.02
C SER A 235 9.93 38.61 -7.61
N LYS A 236 9.65 39.73 -8.27
CA LYS A 236 8.71 40.79 -7.91
C LYS A 236 7.31 40.53 -8.48
N ARG A 237 6.33 41.08 -7.74
CA ARG A 237 4.93 41.41 -8.06
C ARG A 237 4.65 41.93 -9.49
N ALA A 238 3.47 41.55 -10.00
CA ALA A 238 2.45 42.39 -10.66
C ALA A 238 1.12 41.58 -10.69
N SER A 239 0.07 41.88 -9.92
CA SER A 239 -1.01 42.88 -10.07
C SER A 239 -1.83 42.81 -11.37
N GLY A 240 -3.15 42.53 -11.24
CA GLY A 240 -4.18 42.69 -12.28
C GLY A 240 -5.29 41.64 -12.12
N ARG A 241 -6.38 41.88 -11.38
CA ARG A 241 -7.61 42.64 -11.69
C ARG A 241 -8.64 41.80 -12.47
N THR A 242 -9.83 41.77 -11.85
CA THR A 242 -11.11 41.15 -12.17
C THR A 242 -11.69 41.43 -13.55
N SER A 243 -12.35 40.42 -14.16
CA SER A 243 -13.73 40.56 -14.67
C SER A 243 -14.27 39.26 -15.30
N SER A 244 -15.52 38.97 -14.97
CA SER A 244 -16.44 38.01 -15.57
C SER A 244 -16.75 38.32 -17.04
N SER A 245 -16.95 37.29 -17.86
CA SER A 245 -17.74 37.37 -19.10
C SER A 245 -18.11 35.97 -19.59
N THR A 246 -19.41 35.71 -19.65
CA THR A 246 -20.11 34.64 -20.35
C THR A 246 -20.29 35.04 -21.81
N VAL A 247 -19.80 34.25 -22.76
CA VAL A 247 -20.22 34.29 -24.18
C VAL A 247 -20.15 32.88 -24.77
N ALA A 248 -21.25 32.47 -25.40
CA ALA A 248 -21.37 31.34 -26.30
C ALA A 248 -20.89 31.75 -27.71
N ASP A 249 -20.17 30.89 -28.43
CA ASP A 249 -20.63 30.37 -29.72
C ASP A 249 -19.59 29.46 -30.39
N ASP A 250 -20.14 28.37 -30.93
CA ASP A 250 -19.94 27.81 -32.25
C ASP A 250 -18.63 28.09 -33.03
N SER A 251 -17.89 27.03 -33.34
CA SER A 251 -17.19 26.92 -34.62
C SER A 251 -16.84 25.46 -34.93
N SER A 252 -17.55 24.94 -35.91
CA SER A 252 -17.29 23.70 -36.63
C SER A 252 -16.11 23.89 -37.60
N SER A 253 -15.21 22.90 -37.66
CA SER A 253 -14.27 22.72 -38.77
C SER A 253 -14.03 21.23 -38.99
N PRO A 254 -14.08 20.74 -40.26
CA PRO A 254 -14.10 19.32 -40.57
C PRO A 254 -12.68 18.76 -40.69
N PHE A 255 -12.40 17.66 -39.99
CA PHE A 255 -11.21 16.86 -40.25
C PHE A 255 -11.63 15.57 -40.96
N VAL A 256 -11.19 15.46 -42.21
CA VAL A 256 -11.39 14.32 -43.11
C VAL A 256 -10.84 13.05 -42.46
N ARG A 257 -11.71 12.12 -42.09
CA ARG A 257 -11.36 10.73 -41.73
C ARG A 257 -11.26 9.92 -43.01
N ASN A 258 -10.10 9.32 -43.26
CA ASN A 258 -9.90 8.35 -44.34
C ASN A 258 -10.41 6.97 -43.87
N GLU A 259 -11.54 6.52 -44.45
CA GLU A 259 -12.24 5.25 -44.21
C GLU A 259 -11.57 4.03 -44.88
N TRP A 260 -10.31 3.72 -44.56
CA TRP A 260 -9.64 2.54 -45.14
C TRP A 260 -8.83 1.69 -44.16
N VAL A 261 -9.08 1.80 -42.85
CA VAL A 261 -8.36 1.08 -41.78
C VAL A 261 -9.28 0.17 -40.93
N ASP A 262 -10.37 -0.37 -41.50
CA ASP A 262 -11.29 -1.28 -40.77
C ASP A 262 -11.24 -2.75 -41.27
N GLY A 263 -10.11 -3.19 -41.80
CA GLY A 263 -9.93 -4.56 -42.32
C GLY A 263 -9.19 -5.56 -41.42
N PHE A 264 -8.94 -5.26 -40.14
CA PHE A 264 -8.32 -6.20 -39.18
C PHE A 264 -8.96 -6.03 -37.80
N HIS A 265 -9.89 -6.92 -37.46
CA HIS A 265 -10.57 -6.93 -36.16
C HIS A 265 -9.64 -7.45 -35.06
N PHE A 266 -9.03 -6.54 -34.30
CA PHE A 266 -8.76 -6.79 -32.88
C PHE A 266 -10.03 -6.40 -32.12
N ILE A 267 -10.60 -7.32 -31.35
CA ILE A 267 -11.89 -7.16 -30.67
C ILE A 267 -11.88 -5.93 -29.75
N ASN A 268 -12.65 -4.91 -30.14
CA ASN A 268 -13.34 -3.97 -29.26
C ASN A 268 -14.73 -3.77 -29.87
N LYS A 269 -15.59 -4.78 -29.71
CA LYS A 269 -16.97 -4.77 -30.23
C LYS A 269 -17.91 -4.41 -29.08
N GLU A 270 -18.13 -3.13 -28.83
CA GLU A 270 -19.22 -2.63 -27.97
C GLU A 270 -19.40 -1.12 -28.25
N ASN A 271 -20.07 -0.79 -29.37
CA ASN A 271 -20.85 0.43 -29.58
C ASN A 271 -21.50 0.35 -30.96
N GLU A 272 -22.67 -0.31 -31.03
CA GLU A 272 -23.72 -0.05 -32.02
C GLU A 272 -24.91 -0.97 -31.72
N LEU A 273 -25.73 -0.56 -30.75
CA LEU A 273 -27.11 -1.00 -30.63
C LEU A 273 -27.94 0.27 -30.45
N GLY A 274 -28.34 0.86 -31.57
CA GLY A 274 -29.52 1.71 -31.59
C GLY A 274 -30.75 0.83 -31.37
N PRO A 275 -31.74 1.28 -30.58
CA PRO A 275 -33.03 0.61 -30.52
C PRO A 275 -33.76 0.82 -31.84
N ASP A 276 -34.50 -0.20 -32.27
CA ASP A 276 -35.45 -0.18 -33.40
C ASP A 276 -34.86 -0.55 -34.78
N ASN A 277 -34.60 -1.84 -34.99
CA ASN A 277 -34.81 -2.47 -36.31
C ASN A 277 -35.13 -3.96 -36.14
N GLU A 278 -36.24 -4.39 -36.72
CA GLU A 278 -36.72 -5.77 -36.76
C GLU A 278 -35.74 -6.71 -37.51
N PRO A 279 -35.70 -8.02 -37.18
CA PRO A 279 -34.76 -8.95 -37.77
C PRO A 279 -35.19 -9.39 -39.18
N GLU A 280 -34.37 -9.09 -40.19
CA GLU A 280 -34.40 -9.80 -41.48
C GLU A 280 -33.74 -11.20 -41.35
N PRO A 281 -34.20 -12.21 -42.12
CA PRO A 281 -33.70 -13.57 -42.03
C PRO A 281 -32.44 -13.79 -42.89
N ASP A 282 -31.53 -14.59 -42.34
CA ASP A 282 -30.50 -15.39 -43.02
C ASP A 282 -29.57 -14.69 -44.02
N ASN A 283 -28.64 -13.91 -43.48
CA ASN A 283 -27.27 -13.85 -44.01
C ASN A 283 -26.32 -13.94 -42.81
N GLN A 284 -25.98 -15.16 -42.38
CA GLN A 284 -24.81 -15.37 -41.55
C GLN A 284 -23.60 -14.92 -42.37
N PRO A 285 -22.90 -13.82 -42.02
CA PRO A 285 -21.54 -13.66 -42.51
C PRO A 285 -20.79 -14.90 -42.02
N ASP A 286 -20.06 -15.57 -42.90
CA ASP A 286 -19.07 -16.57 -42.55
C ASP A 286 -18.22 -15.95 -41.43
N SER A 287 -18.55 -16.28 -40.19
CA SER A 287 -17.80 -15.81 -39.05
C SER A 287 -16.55 -16.65 -39.11
N ASP A 288 -15.54 -16.12 -39.79
CA ASP A 288 -14.15 -16.42 -39.53
C ASP A 288 -13.98 -16.26 -38.02
N ASN A 289 -14.24 -17.34 -37.29
CA ASN A 289 -13.79 -17.55 -35.93
C ASN A 289 -12.26 -17.55 -36.05
N GLU A 290 -11.67 -16.37 -36.19
CA GLU A 290 -10.28 -16.14 -35.84
C GLU A 290 -10.20 -16.59 -34.38
N LEU A 291 -9.79 -17.84 -34.21
CA LEU A 291 -9.43 -18.45 -32.95
C LEU A 291 -8.64 -17.40 -32.18
N ASP A 292 -9.21 -16.91 -31.09
CA ASP A 292 -8.62 -15.83 -30.32
C ASP A 292 -7.20 -16.26 -29.92
N PRO A 293 -6.15 -15.65 -30.50
CA PRO A 293 -4.77 -16.06 -30.27
C PRO A 293 -4.36 -15.90 -28.80
N ASP A 294 -5.21 -15.27 -27.97
CA ASP A 294 -5.03 -15.13 -26.54
C ASP A 294 -5.46 -16.37 -25.72
N ASN A 295 -6.03 -17.42 -26.32
CA ASN A 295 -6.36 -18.68 -25.62
C ASN A 295 -5.33 -19.80 -25.88
N ASP A 296 -4.05 -19.45 -25.85
CA ASP A 296 -2.94 -20.41 -25.93
C ASP A 296 -2.90 -21.25 -24.65
N PRO A 297 -2.99 -22.59 -24.70
CA PRO A 297 -2.81 -23.45 -23.53
C PRO A 297 -1.50 -23.20 -22.75
N LEU A 298 -0.51 -22.59 -23.39
CA LEU A 298 0.74 -22.20 -22.76
C LEU A 298 0.64 -20.98 -21.84
N ASP A 299 -0.32 -20.10 -22.09
CA ASP A 299 -0.56 -18.94 -21.22
C ASP A 299 -1.01 -19.38 -19.82
N ASP A 300 -1.68 -20.54 -19.68
CA ASP A 300 -2.00 -21.13 -18.37
C ASP A 300 -0.74 -21.49 -17.58
N TYR A 301 0.26 -22.09 -18.21
CA TYR A 301 1.51 -22.44 -17.55
C TYR A 301 2.28 -21.21 -17.11
N MET A 302 2.30 -20.19 -17.97
CA MET A 302 2.87 -18.90 -17.64
C MET A 302 2.13 -18.27 -16.46
N PHE A 303 0.81 -18.31 -16.47
CA PHE A 303 -0.04 -17.74 -15.44
C PHE A 303 0.15 -18.42 -14.08
N ILE A 304 0.15 -19.75 -14.07
CA ILE A 304 0.43 -20.58 -12.88
C ILE A 304 1.84 -20.32 -12.35
N TYR A 305 2.85 -20.24 -13.21
CA TYR A 305 4.22 -19.87 -12.78
C TYR A 305 4.25 -18.48 -12.13
N CYS A 306 3.66 -17.48 -12.79
CA CYS A 306 3.64 -16.11 -12.30
C CYS A 306 2.91 -15.98 -10.96
N PHE A 307 1.85 -16.77 -10.76
CA PHE A 307 1.17 -16.90 -9.48
C PHE A 307 2.16 -17.32 -8.39
N PHE A 308 2.89 -18.42 -8.57
CA PHE A 308 3.86 -18.86 -7.57
C PHE A 308 4.99 -17.88 -7.34
N GLU A 309 5.43 -17.19 -8.38
CA GLU A 309 6.44 -16.13 -8.27
C GLU A 309 5.94 -14.98 -7.38
N ASP A 310 4.72 -14.49 -7.62
CA ASP A 310 4.08 -13.43 -6.81
C ASP A 310 3.97 -13.87 -5.33
N PHE A 311 3.53 -15.11 -5.08
CA PHE A 311 3.43 -15.67 -3.74
C PHE A 311 4.79 -15.75 -3.03
N ASN A 312 5.81 -16.25 -3.73
CA ASN A 312 7.15 -16.36 -3.19
C ASN A 312 7.76 -14.99 -2.90
N ASN A 313 7.49 -13.98 -3.74
CA ASN A 313 7.97 -12.62 -3.53
C ASN A 313 7.31 -11.98 -2.29
N ILE A 314 5.99 -12.13 -2.14
CA ILE A 314 5.27 -11.70 -0.94
C ILE A 314 5.82 -12.43 0.31
N ARG A 315 5.97 -13.75 0.24
CA ARG A 315 6.48 -14.58 1.35
C ARG A 315 7.88 -14.14 1.79
N LYS A 316 8.81 -13.97 0.84
CA LYS A 316 10.18 -13.49 1.09
C LYS A 316 10.16 -12.10 1.73
N TYR A 317 9.33 -11.19 1.22
CA TYR A 317 9.19 -9.85 1.76
C TYR A 317 8.70 -9.87 3.22
N ILE A 318 7.59 -10.54 3.50
CA ILE A 318 7.04 -10.61 4.86
C ILE A 318 8.02 -11.29 5.81
N SER A 319 8.66 -12.39 5.38
CA SER A 319 9.68 -13.07 6.18
C SER A 319 10.87 -12.16 6.52
N ALA A 320 11.33 -11.35 5.57
CA ALA A 320 12.38 -10.38 5.82
C ALA A 320 11.97 -9.35 6.88
N LEU A 321 10.74 -8.81 6.80
CA LEU A 321 10.25 -7.86 7.80
C LEU A 321 10.16 -8.46 9.22
N TRP A 322 9.73 -9.71 9.35
CA TRP A 322 9.70 -10.41 10.65
C TRP A 322 11.10 -10.72 11.18
N GLN A 323 12.07 -11.02 10.31
CA GLN A 323 13.47 -11.16 10.71
C GLN A 323 14.04 -9.84 11.20
N ASP A 324 13.73 -8.72 10.54
CA ASP A 324 14.15 -7.39 10.97
C ASP A 324 13.60 -7.09 12.38
N TYR A 325 12.32 -7.37 12.64
CA TYR A 325 11.76 -7.24 13.99
C TYR A 325 12.42 -8.17 15.01
N TYR A 326 12.67 -9.44 14.67
CA TYR A 326 13.36 -10.38 15.57
C TYR A 326 14.75 -9.90 15.99
N ASN A 327 15.47 -9.26 15.06
CA ASN A 327 16.81 -8.73 15.26
C ASN A 327 16.83 -7.39 16.03
N GLY A 328 15.70 -6.99 16.64
CA GLY A 328 15.57 -5.71 17.35
C GLY A 328 15.48 -4.52 16.39
N GLY A 329 15.13 -4.77 15.14
CA GLY A 329 15.05 -3.77 14.08
C GLY A 329 13.94 -2.75 14.27
N SER A 330 13.91 -1.78 13.35
CA SER A 330 13.04 -0.61 13.36
C SER A 330 11.58 -0.87 13.00
N VAL A 331 11.19 -2.11 12.71
CA VAL A 331 9.83 -2.41 12.21
C VAL A 331 8.88 -2.60 13.38
N HIS A 332 7.76 -1.88 13.37
CA HIS A 332 6.73 -2.02 14.40
C HIS A 332 5.96 -3.33 14.26
N LEU A 333 5.78 -4.05 15.37
CA LEU A 333 4.94 -5.25 15.45
C LEU A 333 3.53 -5.03 14.85
N ASN A 334 2.97 -3.85 15.07
CA ASN A 334 1.63 -3.51 14.59
C ASN A 334 1.56 -3.34 13.07
N ALA A 335 2.60 -2.75 12.47
CA ALA A 335 2.71 -2.65 11.01
C ALA A 335 2.89 -4.05 10.42
N LEU A 336 3.77 -4.87 11.00
CA LEU A 336 3.97 -6.27 10.59
C LEU A 336 2.70 -7.09 10.60
N ALA A 337 1.93 -7.04 11.69
CA ALA A 337 0.71 -7.81 11.83
C ALA A 337 -0.36 -7.39 10.81
N VAL A 338 -0.51 -6.07 10.58
CA VAL A 338 -1.43 -5.53 9.58
C VAL A 338 -1.02 -5.94 8.17
N THR A 339 0.26 -5.77 7.81
CA THR A 339 0.82 -6.12 6.50
C THR A 339 0.77 -7.62 6.23
N THR A 340 1.08 -8.46 7.23
CA THR A 340 0.99 -9.92 7.12
C THR A 340 -0.46 -10.37 6.92
N ASN A 341 -1.40 -9.79 7.67
CA ASN A 341 -2.81 -10.11 7.49
C ASN A 341 -3.34 -9.65 6.12
N ALA A 342 -2.85 -8.52 5.61
CA ALA A 342 -3.14 -8.09 4.24
C ALA A 342 -2.58 -9.06 3.21
N ALA A 343 -1.37 -9.59 3.41
CA ALA A 343 -0.77 -10.60 2.55
C ALA A 343 -1.62 -11.90 2.50
N PHE A 344 -2.12 -12.36 3.64
CA PHE A 344 -3.06 -13.49 3.68
C PHE A 344 -4.32 -13.23 2.86
N GLY A 345 -4.92 -12.04 3.00
CA GLY A 345 -6.09 -11.67 2.19
C GLY A 345 -5.77 -11.56 0.69
N LEU A 346 -4.56 -11.09 0.35
CA LEU A 346 -4.09 -10.98 -1.02
C LEU A 346 -3.89 -12.34 -1.67
N PHE A 347 -3.41 -13.34 -0.94
CA PHE A 347 -3.31 -14.71 -1.41
C PHE A 347 -4.66 -15.28 -1.85
N SER A 348 -5.69 -15.16 -1.01
CA SER A 348 -7.04 -15.63 -1.37
C SER A 348 -7.60 -14.88 -2.59
N HIS A 349 -7.33 -13.59 -2.68
CA HIS A 349 -7.78 -12.79 -3.82
C HIS A 349 -7.12 -13.19 -5.14
N ILE A 350 -5.79 -13.39 -5.13
CA ILE A 350 -5.06 -13.83 -6.33
C ILE A 350 -5.55 -15.22 -6.77
N GLU A 351 -5.78 -16.14 -5.83
CA GLU A 351 -6.35 -17.46 -6.14
C GLU A 351 -7.76 -17.35 -6.75
N GLU A 352 -8.66 -16.58 -6.13
CA GLU A 352 -10.03 -16.38 -6.64
C GLU A 352 -10.04 -15.90 -8.09
N LEU A 353 -9.13 -14.99 -8.43
CA LEU A 353 -9.00 -14.44 -9.77
C LEU A 353 -8.49 -15.44 -10.78
N ILE A 354 -7.49 -16.24 -10.42
CA ILE A 354 -7.00 -17.33 -11.25
C ILE A 354 -8.11 -18.33 -11.52
N MET A 355 -8.84 -18.72 -10.47
CA MET A 355 -9.95 -19.65 -10.61
C MET A 355 -11.06 -19.06 -11.49
N THR A 356 -11.33 -17.77 -11.37
CA THR A 356 -12.31 -17.06 -12.20
C THR A 356 -11.89 -17.00 -13.67
N ASP A 357 -10.62 -16.71 -13.95
CA ASP A 357 -10.15 -16.59 -15.33
C ASP A 357 -10.01 -17.97 -16.00
N LEU A 358 -9.60 -19.01 -15.27
CA LEU A 358 -9.61 -20.39 -15.77
C LEU A 358 -11.04 -20.89 -16.06
N GLN A 359 -12.02 -20.49 -15.24
CA GLN A 359 -13.44 -20.79 -15.51
C GLN A 359 -13.97 -20.06 -16.75
N LYS A 360 -13.61 -18.78 -16.94
CA LYS A 360 -14.04 -18.00 -18.12
C LYS A 360 -13.54 -18.58 -19.44
N GLN A 361 -12.37 -19.22 -19.43
CA GLN A 361 -11.82 -19.88 -20.60
C GLN A 361 -12.55 -21.20 -20.97
N GLY A 362 -13.66 -21.52 -20.29
CA GLY A 362 -14.45 -22.73 -20.55
C GLY A 362 -13.74 -24.01 -20.12
N ARG A 363 -12.63 -23.90 -19.37
CA ARG A 363 -11.89 -25.06 -18.89
C ARG A 363 -12.64 -25.62 -17.69
N ALA A 364 -12.90 -26.93 -17.71
CA ALA A 364 -13.36 -27.65 -16.52
C ALA A 364 -12.42 -27.29 -15.37
N GLN A 365 -12.97 -27.01 -14.17
CA GLN A 365 -12.16 -26.55 -13.02
C GLN A 365 -10.84 -27.32 -13.01
N PRO A 366 -9.70 -26.62 -13.13
CA PRO A 366 -8.40 -27.28 -13.16
C PRO A 366 -8.40 -28.21 -11.96
N LYS A 367 -8.31 -29.53 -12.20
CA LYS A 367 -8.29 -30.47 -11.09
C LYS A 367 -7.15 -30.00 -10.21
N PHE A 368 -7.48 -29.66 -8.97
CA PHE A 368 -6.51 -29.12 -8.02
C PHE A 368 -5.28 -30.04 -7.93
N GLU A 369 -5.53 -31.34 -8.10
CA GLU A 369 -4.56 -32.41 -8.33
C GLU A 369 -3.52 -32.11 -9.41
N HIS A 370 -3.86 -31.50 -10.53
CA HIS A 370 -2.90 -31.15 -11.58
C HIS A 370 -1.94 -30.06 -11.11
N ILE A 371 -2.46 -29.00 -10.47
CA ILE A 371 -1.63 -27.93 -9.90
C ILE A 371 -0.78 -28.50 -8.76
N THR A 372 -1.34 -29.29 -7.85
CA THR A 372 -0.59 -29.90 -6.75
C THR A 372 0.41 -30.95 -7.22
N ASN A 373 0.15 -31.72 -8.28
CA ASN A 373 1.10 -32.69 -8.84
C ASN A 373 2.31 -32.00 -9.48
N VAL A 374 2.10 -30.88 -10.18
CA VAL A 374 3.20 -30.02 -10.67
C VAL A 374 4.06 -29.50 -9.51
N LEU A 375 3.45 -29.26 -8.35
CA LEU A 375 4.08 -28.58 -7.20
C LEU A 375 4.68 -29.51 -6.16
N SER A 376 4.12 -30.69 -5.97
CA SER A 376 4.48 -31.64 -4.90
C SER A 376 5.99 -31.94 -4.86
N PRO A 377 6.68 -32.14 -6.02
CA PRO A 377 8.14 -32.35 -6.00
C PRO A 377 8.97 -31.11 -5.66
N ARG A 378 8.39 -29.91 -5.70
CA ARG A 378 9.13 -28.63 -5.68
C ARG A 378 8.84 -27.76 -4.46
N ILE A 379 7.68 -27.89 -3.83
CA ILE A 379 7.43 -27.29 -2.49
C ILE A 379 8.52 -27.72 -1.50
N GLU A 380 9.07 -28.93 -1.67
CA GLU A 380 10.17 -29.46 -0.87
C GLU A 380 11.53 -28.79 -1.12
N VAL A 381 11.74 -28.20 -2.31
CA VAL A 381 13.00 -27.56 -2.72
C VAL A 381 13.04 -26.07 -2.35
N TYR A 382 11.89 -25.39 -2.27
CA TYR A 382 11.79 -23.97 -1.88
C TYR A 382 11.94 -23.70 -0.36
N SER A 383 12.66 -24.60 0.34
CA SER A 383 13.29 -24.33 1.61
C SER A 383 14.22 -23.11 1.49
N PRO A 384 14.26 -22.15 2.44
CA PRO A 384 15.16 -20.99 2.39
C PRO A 384 16.65 -21.33 2.61
N GLN A 385 17.11 -22.52 2.20
CA GLN A 385 18.53 -22.78 1.99
C GLN A 385 18.93 -22.10 0.68
N GLY A 386 19.68 -21.01 0.82
CA GLY A 386 19.92 -20.06 -0.27
C GLY A 386 20.56 -20.68 -1.50
N ASP A 387 19.79 -20.75 -2.59
CA ASP A 387 20.32 -20.70 -3.95
C ASP A 387 20.75 -19.26 -4.25
N LEU A 388 21.94 -18.91 -3.77
CA LEU A 388 22.69 -17.79 -4.30
C LEU A 388 23.32 -18.25 -5.63
N ASN A 389 22.64 -17.93 -6.74
CA ASN A 389 23.16 -18.08 -8.10
C ASN A 389 24.65 -17.69 -8.20
N GLU A 390 25.47 -18.59 -8.74
CA GLU A 390 26.92 -18.51 -8.99
C GLU A 390 27.34 -17.44 -10.05
N GLY A 391 26.46 -16.49 -10.40
CA GLY A 391 26.68 -15.59 -11.55
C GLY A 391 27.34 -14.23 -11.26
N GLN A 392 27.64 -13.86 -10.03
CA GLN A 392 28.21 -12.54 -9.69
C GLN A 392 29.22 -12.65 -8.54
N GLN A 393 30.48 -12.96 -8.87
CA GLN A 393 31.46 -13.45 -7.90
C GLN A 393 32.55 -12.42 -7.49
N SER A 394 32.56 -11.20 -8.02
CA SER A 394 33.62 -10.22 -7.67
C SER A 394 33.27 -9.27 -6.52
N ASP A 395 32.01 -8.85 -6.35
CA ASP A 395 31.62 -7.92 -5.27
C ASP A 395 30.98 -8.60 -4.04
N LYS A 396 30.57 -9.87 -4.17
CA LYS A 396 30.00 -10.67 -3.07
C LYS A 396 31.03 -11.09 -2.02
N THR A 397 32.28 -11.30 -2.41
CA THR A 397 33.34 -11.78 -1.50
C THR A 397 33.54 -10.86 -0.31
N ARG A 398 33.41 -9.55 -0.48
CA ARG A 398 33.60 -8.58 0.63
C ARG A 398 32.42 -8.55 1.61
N ALA A 399 31.19 -8.69 1.12
CA ALA A 399 29.99 -8.76 1.96
C ALA A 399 29.88 -10.13 2.68
N ASP A 400 30.21 -11.21 1.97
CA ASP A 400 30.23 -12.57 2.53
C ASP A 400 31.38 -12.77 3.50
N GLU A 401 32.52 -12.12 3.30
CA GLU A 401 33.64 -12.16 4.26
C GLU A 401 33.34 -11.31 5.50
N LYS A 402 32.59 -10.20 5.37
CA LYS A 402 32.07 -9.44 6.50
C LYS A 402 31.02 -10.25 7.28
N LYS A 403 30.13 -10.97 6.60
CA LYS A 403 29.16 -11.91 7.21
C LYS A 403 29.86 -13.10 7.88
N LYS A 404 30.86 -13.72 7.23
CA LYS A 404 31.67 -14.80 7.80
C LYS A 404 32.50 -14.34 8.99
N ARG A 405 33.00 -13.10 8.99
CA ARG A 405 33.70 -12.51 10.15
C ARG A 405 32.74 -12.23 11.30
N LEU A 406 31.54 -11.72 11.03
CA LEU A 406 30.50 -11.53 12.06
C LEU A 406 30.03 -12.87 12.65
N ALA A 407 29.82 -13.89 11.81
CA ALA A 407 29.45 -15.24 12.24
C ALA A 407 30.57 -15.95 13.04
N ARG A 408 31.84 -15.73 12.68
CA ARG A 408 32.99 -16.21 13.47
C ARG A 408 33.15 -15.44 14.79
N ALA A 409 32.88 -14.14 14.81
CA ALA A 409 32.95 -13.31 16.00
C ALA A 409 31.82 -13.63 17.01
N LEU A 410 30.65 -14.05 16.50
CA LEU A 410 29.51 -14.47 17.33
C LEU A 410 29.54 -15.98 17.66
N GLY A 411 30.51 -16.74 17.14
CA GLY A 411 30.76 -18.14 17.49
C GLY A 411 29.62 -19.13 17.18
N ARG A 412 28.58 -18.73 16.44
CA ARG A 412 27.42 -19.58 16.12
C ARG A 412 26.85 -19.27 14.74
N HIS A 413 26.60 -20.31 13.95
CA HIS A 413 25.86 -20.19 12.71
C HIS A 413 24.37 -20.05 13.03
N PRO A 414 23.61 -19.13 12.40
CA PRO A 414 22.18 -18.98 12.66
C PRO A 414 21.38 -20.27 12.46
N SER A 415 21.87 -21.20 11.63
CA SER A 415 21.27 -22.51 11.38
C SER A 415 21.45 -23.51 12.55
N GLU A 416 22.41 -23.29 13.45
CA GLU A 416 22.66 -24.16 14.61
C GLU A 416 21.81 -23.76 15.82
N GLU A 417 21.36 -22.51 15.92
CA GLU A 417 20.50 -22.04 17.03
C GLU A 417 19.06 -22.58 16.94
N TRP A 418 18.61 -23.03 15.77
CA TRP A 418 17.23 -23.47 15.57
C TRP A 418 16.96 -24.95 15.82
N GLY A 419 18.00 -25.78 16.03
CA GLY A 419 17.84 -27.21 16.34
C GLY A 419 17.09 -28.04 15.28
N ILE A 420 16.75 -27.49 14.12
CA ILE A 420 16.09 -28.16 13.00
C ILE A 420 17.12 -28.21 11.88
N VAL A 421 17.94 -29.25 11.91
CA VAL A 421 19.08 -29.41 11.02
C VAL A 421 18.70 -30.31 9.84
N THR A 422 17.64 -31.11 9.99
CA THR A 422 17.28 -32.14 9.01
C THR A 422 15.89 -31.92 8.39
N ARG A 423 15.72 -32.38 7.14
CA ARG A 423 14.44 -32.36 6.41
C ARG A 423 13.29 -33.05 7.20
N PRO A 424 13.50 -34.21 7.87
CA PRO A 424 12.48 -34.83 8.70
C PRO A 424 12.05 -33.97 9.89
N GLU A 425 12.97 -33.29 10.57
CA GLU A 425 12.63 -32.41 11.70
C GLU A 425 11.76 -31.24 11.23
N ARG A 426 12.04 -30.69 10.05
CA ARG A 426 11.20 -29.65 9.47
C ARG A 426 9.81 -30.16 9.14
N GLN A 427 9.70 -31.33 8.51
CA GLN A 427 8.39 -31.92 8.21
C GLN A 427 7.58 -32.16 9.49
N GLN A 428 8.21 -32.72 10.52
CA GLN A 428 7.57 -32.91 11.82
C GLN A 428 7.14 -31.60 12.46
N LEU A 429 7.95 -30.54 12.35
CA LEU A 429 7.56 -29.21 12.82
C LEU A 429 6.34 -28.72 12.04
N THR A 430 6.36 -28.78 10.71
CA THR A 430 5.25 -28.38 9.84
C THR A 430 3.96 -29.11 10.22
N ASP A 431 4.01 -30.44 10.33
CA ASP A 431 2.84 -31.25 10.68
C ASP A 431 2.30 -30.88 12.07
N ARG A 432 3.19 -30.66 13.05
CA ARG A 432 2.79 -30.23 14.39
C ARG A 432 2.14 -28.85 14.38
N LEU A 433 2.72 -27.90 13.65
CA LEU A 433 2.22 -26.52 13.57
C LEU A 433 0.85 -26.46 12.87
N ILE A 434 0.70 -27.16 11.73
CA ILE A 434 -0.55 -27.21 10.98
C ILE A 434 -1.64 -27.88 11.82
N ASN A 435 -1.38 -29.09 12.36
CA ASN A 435 -2.37 -29.80 13.18
C ASN A 435 -2.81 -28.96 14.38
N LYS A 436 -1.86 -28.32 15.04
CA LYS A 436 -2.16 -27.46 16.18
C LYS A 436 -2.98 -26.24 15.79
N TYR A 437 -2.62 -25.58 14.69
CA TYR A 437 -3.38 -24.43 14.21
C TYR A 437 -4.81 -24.82 13.80
N MET A 438 -4.98 -25.95 13.11
CA MET A 438 -6.31 -26.47 12.74
C MET A 438 -7.16 -26.86 13.95
N LEU A 439 -6.55 -27.40 15.01
CA LEU A 439 -7.25 -27.66 16.28
C LEU A 439 -7.74 -26.35 16.94
N GLU A 440 -6.91 -25.30 16.91
CA GLU A 440 -7.28 -23.98 17.43
C GLU A 440 -8.37 -23.30 16.58
N ALA A 441 -8.32 -23.46 15.25
CA ALA A 441 -9.39 -23.02 14.35
C ALA A 441 -10.71 -23.77 14.63
N ALA A 442 -10.66 -25.09 14.86
CA ALA A 442 -11.82 -25.88 15.23
C ALA A 442 -12.41 -25.44 16.58
N ALA A 443 -11.58 -25.19 17.60
CA ALA A 443 -12.02 -24.68 18.90
C ALA A 443 -12.68 -23.29 18.78
N THR A 444 -12.12 -22.43 17.93
CA THR A 444 -12.66 -21.11 17.63
C THR A 444 -14.03 -21.19 16.96
N ARG A 445 -14.17 -22.08 15.96
CA ARG A 445 -15.44 -22.36 15.29
C ARG A 445 -16.51 -22.84 16.27
N VAL A 446 -16.17 -23.77 17.17
CA VAL A 446 -17.10 -24.26 18.22
C VAL A 446 -17.55 -23.10 19.11
N LEU A 447 -16.63 -22.21 19.52
CA LEU A 447 -16.97 -21.03 20.31
C LEU A 447 -17.96 -20.10 19.59
N LYS A 448 -17.76 -19.86 18.29
CA LYS A 448 -18.65 -19.05 17.45
C LYS A 448 -20.06 -19.66 17.39
N ASN A 449 -20.14 -20.97 17.18
CA ASN A 449 -21.41 -21.71 17.11
C ASN A 449 -22.18 -21.72 18.43
N ILE A 450 -21.50 -21.84 19.58
CA ILE A 450 -22.14 -21.83 20.90
C ILE A 450 -22.78 -20.47 21.19
N LYS A 451 -22.12 -19.37 20.81
CA LYS A 451 -22.58 -18.01 21.17
C LYS A 451 -23.76 -17.52 20.33
N ARG A 452 -23.82 -17.86 19.03
CA ARG A 452 -24.86 -17.38 18.12
C ARG A 452 -25.15 -18.41 17.01
N PRO A 453 -26.01 -19.41 17.26
CA PRO A 453 -26.29 -20.46 16.28
C PRO A 453 -27.05 -20.00 15.02
N GLN A 454 -27.67 -18.80 15.03
CA GLN A 454 -28.47 -18.29 13.90
C GLN A 454 -27.82 -17.17 13.09
N ASP A 455 -26.67 -16.64 13.53
CA ASP A 455 -26.00 -15.52 12.86
C ASP A 455 -24.79 -16.05 12.08
N LYS A 456 -24.43 -15.42 10.96
CA LYS A 456 -23.19 -15.76 10.25
C LYS A 456 -22.04 -15.68 11.25
N SER A 457 -21.26 -16.76 11.38
CA SER A 457 -20.22 -16.98 12.40
C SER A 457 -19.55 -15.66 12.84
N PRO A 458 -19.83 -15.16 14.06
CA PRO A 458 -19.38 -13.84 14.46
C PRO A 458 -17.86 -13.77 14.42
N ARG A 459 -17.30 -12.80 13.70
CA ARG A 459 -15.85 -12.62 13.62
C ARG A 459 -15.27 -12.33 15.00
N LEU A 460 -14.17 -13.00 15.34
CA LEU A 460 -13.46 -12.71 16.57
C LEU A 460 -12.73 -11.37 16.49
N PRO A 461 -12.51 -10.71 17.64
CA PRO A 461 -11.57 -9.61 17.76
C PRO A 461 -10.22 -9.93 17.13
N GLY A 462 -9.77 -9.09 16.20
CA GLY A 462 -8.49 -9.23 15.53
C GLY A 462 -8.35 -10.49 14.65
N GLU A 463 -9.43 -11.22 14.36
CA GLU A 463 -9.38 -12.48 13.59
C GLU A 463 -8.55 -12.34 12.30
N THR A 464 -7.54 -13.21 12.17
CA THR A 464 -6.66 -13.24 11.00
C THR A 464 -7.38 -13.87 9.81
N HIS A 465 -6.96 -13.50 8.60
CA HIS A 465 -7.42 -14.16 7.38
C HIS A 465 -7.10 -15.65 7.38
N LEU A 466 -5.94 -16.04 7.90
CA LEU A 466 -5.54 -17.43 8.04
C LEU A 466 -6.49 -18.20 8.98
N LEU A 467 -6.94 -17.58 10.09
CA LEU A 467 -7.89 -18.23 10.99
C LEU A 467 -9.27 -18.38 10.34
N SER A 468 -9.76 -17.34 9.66
CA SER A 468 -11.02 -17.40 8.92
C SER A 468 -10.99 -18.45 7.81
N SER A 469 -9.91 -18.54 7.04
CA SER A 469 -9.82 -19.53 5.96
C SER A 469 -9.63 -20.95 6.49
N ALA A 470 -8.90 -21.13 7.61
CA ALA A 470 -8.85 -22.43 8.29
C ALA A 470 -10.25 -22.91 8.76
N GLU A 471 -11.11 -22.00 9.23
CA GLU A 471 -12.51 -22.34 9.53
C GLU A 471 -13.29 -22.75 8.27
N GLU A 472 -13.12 -22.03 7.16
CA GLU A 472 -13.74 -22.35 5.87
C GLU A 472 -13.27 -23.69 5.32
N VAL A 473 -11.99 -24.03 5.48
CA VAL A 473 -11.44 -25.37 5.14
C VAL A 473 -12.11 -26.45 6.00
N LEU A 474 -12.37 -26.20 7.28
CA LEU A 474 -13.08 -27.15 8.14
C LEU A 474 -14.57 -27.31 7.77
N ASP A 475 -15.18 -26.32 7.11
CA ASP A 475 -16.55 -26.37 6.61
C ASP A 475 -16.63 -27.08 5.24
N SER A 476 -15.82 -26.62 4.29
CA SER A 476 -15.79 -27.08 2.91
C SER A 476 -15.10 -28.43 2.72
N LYS A 477 -14.17 -28.79 3.63
CA LYS A 477 -13.21 -29.90 3.48
C LYS A 477 -12.34 -29.77 2.24
N THR A 478 -12.22 -28.57 1.68
CA THR A 478 -11.36 -28.26 0.54
C THR A 478 -10.26 -27.33 0.99
N LEU A 479 -9.02 -27.64 0.65
CA LEU A 479 -7.85 -26.82 0.95
C LEU A 479 -7.43 -26.08 -0.32
N GLY A 480 -7.55 -24.76 -0.33
CA GLY A 480 -7.10 -23.88 -1.41
C GLY A 480 -5.59 -23.64 -1.40
N LEU A 481 -5.06 -23.05 -2.47
CA LEU A 481 -3.65 -22.72 -2.63
C LEU A 481 -3.32 -21.58 -1.68
N SER A 482 -4.21 -20.60 -1.59
CA SER A 482 -4.08 -19.50 -0.65
C SER A 482 -3.99 -19.99 0.80
N ASP A 483 -4.73 -21.04 1.17
CA ASP A 483 -4.66 -21.64 2.51
C ASP A 483 -3.27 -22.23 2.78
N ILE A 484 -2.76 -23.02 1.82
CA ILE A 484 -1.42 -23.64 1.90
C ILE A 484 -0.36 -22.55 2.07
N PHE A 485 -0.44 -21.48 1.29
CA PHE A 485 0.54 -20.39 1.36
C PHE A 485 0.40 -19.54 2.61
N CYS A 486 -0.81 -19.28 3.10
CA CYS A 486 -1.01 -18.61 4.38
C CYS A 486 -0.40 -19.43 5.51
N MET A 487 -0.61 -20.76 5.53
CA MET A 487 -0.02 -21.66 6.51
C MET A 487 1.50 -21.69 6.40
N GLN A 488 2.05 -21.80 5.19
CA GLN A 488 3.50 -21.78 4.99
C GLN A 488 4.12 -20.48 5.47
N LEU A 489 3.53 -19.33 5.13
CA LEU A 489 3.99 -18.02 5.59
C LEU A 489 3.93 -17.91 7.11
N HIS A 490 2.86 -18.42 7.75
CA HIS A 490 2.78 -18.46 9.21
C HIS A 490 3.89 -19.31 9.84
N ILE A 491 4.21 -20.47 9.24
CA ILE A 491 5.34 -21.30 9.68
C ILE A 491 6.65 -20.52 9.57
N ASP A 492 6.89 -19.81 8.46
CA ASP A 492 8.12 -19.03 8.28
C ASP A 492 8.25 -17.93 9.32
N ILE A 493 7.15 -17.24 9.65
CA ILE A 493 7.12 -16.22 10.70
C ILE A 493 7.49 -16.83 12.05
N ARG A 494 6.92 -18.00 12.39
CA ARG A 494 7.25 -18.70 13.64
C ARG A 494 8.71 -19.14 13.68
N VAL A 495 9.25 -19.61 12.55
CA VAL A 495 10.67 -19.96 12.44
C VAL A 495 11.55 -18.71 12.59
N ALA A 496 11.17 -17.59 11.98
CA ALA A 496 11.91 -16.33 12.07
C ALA A 496 11.92 -15.75 13.50
N LEU A 497 10.80 -15.86 14.23
CA LEU A 497 10.69 -15.38 15.61
C LEU A 497 11.28 -16.33 16.65
N GLY A 498 11.19 -17.64 16.39
CA GLY A 498 11.78 -18.61 17.27
C GLY A 498 11.24 -18.63 18.69
N HIS A 499 12.16 -18.63 19.64
CA HIS A 499 11.84 -18.55 21.07
C HIS A 499 11.18 -17.21 21.47
N LYS A 500 11.30 -16.15 20.65
CA LYS A 500 10.70 -14.84 20.91
C LYS A 500 9.24 -14.73 20.46
N VAL A 501 8.63 -15.79 19.91
CA VAL A 501 7.21 -15.76 19.49
C VAL A 501 6.28 -15.29 20.62
N GLY A 502 6.55 -15.69 21.87
CA GLY A 502 5.77 -15.27 23.05
C GLY A 502 5.93 -13.80 23.46
N ASN A 503 6.94 -13.08 22.95
CA ASN A 503 7.14 -11.65 23.28
C ASN A 503 6.03 -10.79 22.68
N VAL A 504 5.49 -11.21 21.53
CA VAL A 504 4.38 -10.54 20.86
C VAL A 504 3.13 -10.54 21.74
N PHE A 505 2.79 -11.71 22.31
CA PHE A 505 1.72 -11.85 23.28
C PHE A 505 1.95 -10.99 24.54
N THR A 506 3.17 -10.99 25.07
CA THR A 506 3.52 -10.18 26.24
C THR A 506 3.30 -8.68 25.98
N THR A 507 3.69 -8.21 24.80
CA THR A 507 3.47 -6.82 24.35
C THR A 507 1.98 -6.49 24.27
N MET A 508 1.19 -7.37 23.65
CA MET A 508 -0.27 -7.23 23.58
C MET A 508 -0.91 -7.12 24.98
N GLN A 509 -0.49 -7.95 25.94
CA GLN A 509 -1.00 -7.87 27.32
C GLN A 509 -0.57 -6.58 28.04
N ALA A 510 0.64 -6.07 27.79
CA ALA A 510 1.08 -4.79 28.34
C ALA A 510 0.21 -3.64 27.83
N THR A 511 -0.09 -3.62 26.53
CA THR A 511 -1.05 -2.67 25.94
C THR A 511 -2.44 -2.82 26.55
N GLY A 512 -2.96 -4.04 26.68
CA GLY A 512 -4.27 -4.28 27.29
C GLY A 512 -4.38 -3.75 28.73
N ARG A 513 -3.31 -3.89 29.53
CA ARG A 513 -3.23 -3.34 30.89
C ARG A 513 -3.21 -1.82 30.87
N THR A 514 -2.36 -1.23 30.03
CA THR A 514 -2.24 0.23 29.89
C THR A 514 -3.58 0.85 29.47
N VAL A 515 -4.23 0.29 28.44
CA VAL A 515 -5.55 0.74 27.96
C VAL A 515 -6.59 0.66 29.07
N THR A 516 -6.67 -0.48 29.77
CA THR A 516 -7.62 -0.68 30.89
C THR A 516 -7.43 0.38 31.98
N GLN A 517 -6.18 0.68 32.36
CA GLN A 517 -5.86 1.71 33.35
C GLN A 517 -6.21 3.11 32.86
N THR A 518 -5.93 3.43 31.59
CA THR A 518 -6.30 4.72 30.99
C THR A 518 -7.81 4.92 30.94
N MET A 519 -8.58 3.90 30.55
CA MET A 519 -10.05 3.98 30.56
C MET A 519 -10.58 4.21 31.98
N GLU A 520 -10.10 3.46 32.96
CA GLU A 520 -10.52 3.59 34.36
C GLU A 520 -10.25 4.99 34.92
N LYS A 521 -9.07 5.55 34.62
CA LYS A 521 -8.71 6.92 34.99
C LYS A 521 -9.67 7.94 34.39
N HIS A 522 -10.03 7.82 33.12
CA HIS A 522 -10.83 8.82 32.40
C HIS A 522 -12.33 8.67 32.57
N LYS A 523 -12.84 7.49 32.92
CA LYS A 523 -14.25 7.28 33.30
C LYS A 523 -14.71 8.25 34.38
N LYS A 524 -13.87 8.49 35.39
CA LYS A 524 -14.17 9.43 36.50
C LYS A 524 -14.33 10.87 36.02
N ASN A 525 -13.69 11.21 34.90
CA ASN A 525 -13.71 12.54 34.27
C ASN A 525 -14.78 12.65 33.15
N ALA A 526 -15.42 11.54 32.76
CA ALA A 526 -16.50 11.52 31.76
C ALA A 526 -17.83 12.02 32.36
N LYS A 527 -17.85 13.26 32.85
CA LYS A 527 -19.01 13.94 33.44
C LYS A 527 -19.55 15.04 32.51
N GLY A 528 -20.76 15.51 32.77
CA GLY A 528 -21.38 16.62 32.04
C GLY A 528 -21.49 16.33 30.54
N SER A 529 -20.86 17.16 29.71
CA SER A 529 -20.84 17.02 28.25
C SER A 529 -20.26 15.68 27.76
N ARG A 530 -19.41 15.03 28.57
CA ARG A 530 -18.77 13.74 28.26
C ARG A 530 -19.52 12.53 28.83
N ALA A 531 -20.64 12.71 29.52
CA ALA A 531 -21.36 11.61 30.18
C ALA A 531 -21.76 10.49 29.20
N SER A 532 -22.05 10.81 27.94
CA SER A 532 -22.36 9.83 26.90
C SER A 532 -21.18 8.92 26.55
N LEU A 533 -19.93 9.36 26.78
CA LEU A 533 -18.73 8.57 26.53
C LEU A 533 -18.42 7.59 27.67
N PHE A 534 -18.99 7.79 28.87
CA PHE A 534 -18.74 6.92 30.02
C PHE A 534 -19.00 5.45 29.67
N ARG A 535 -20.17 5.17 29.07
CA ARG A 535 -20.54 3.82 28.64
C ARG A 535 -19.59 3.25 27.60
N LEU A 536 -19.13 4.06 26.64
CA LEU A 536 -18.17 3.60 25.63
C LEU A 536 -16.81 3.27 26.25
N LEU A 537 -16.32 4.07 27.20
CA LEU A 537 -15.08 3.78 27.93
C LEU A 537 -15.22 2.50 28.78
N ASP A 538 -16.41 2.27 29.35
CA ASP A 538 -16.73 1.09 30.15
C ASP A 538 -16.80 -0.19 29.32
N ASP A 539 -17.59 -0.16 28.26
CA ASP A 539 -17.72 -1.25 27.31
C ASP A 539 -16.34 -1.60 26.69
N TRP A 540 -15.51 -0.59 26.41
CA TRP A 540 -14.18 -0.82 25.84
C TRP A 540 -13.19 -1.42 26.84
N GLN A 541 -13.22 -0.95 28.10
CA GLN A 541 -12.41 -1.53 29.16
C GLN A 541 -12.76 -3.00 29.39
N ASP A 542 -14.07 -3.32 29.47
CA ASP A 542 -14.55 -4.70 29.60
C ASP A 542 -14.15 -5.55 28.38
N CYS A 543 -14.25 -4.99 27.17
CA CYS A 543 -13.78 -5.64 25.96
C CYS A 543 -12.29 -5.98 26.02
N CYS A 544 -11.42 -5.04 26.42
CA CYS A 544 -9.98 -5.26 26.57
C CYS A 544 -9.69 -6.33 27.63
N GLN A 545 -10.38 -6.29 28.78
CA GLN A 545 -10.22 -7.30 29.81
C GLN A 545 -10.58 -8.69 29.31
N LYS A 546 -11.66 -8.81 28.53
CA LYS A 546 -12.11 -10.09 27.97
C LYS A 546 -11.22 -10.61 26.86
N THR A 547 -10.67 -9.72 26.02
CA THR A 547 -10.00 -10.11 24.76
C THR A 547 -8.48 -10.14 24.84
N LEU A 548 -7.86 -9.21 25.57
CA LEU A 548 -6.41 -9.07 25.67
C LEU A 548 -5.86 -9.69 26.97
N LEU A 549 -6.63 -9.62 28.05
CA LEU A 549 -6.19 -10.02 29.39
C LEU A 549 -6.80 -11.35 29.86
N LYS A 550 -7.78 -11.89 29.13
CA LYS A 550 -8.40 -13.20 29.36
C LYS A 550 -8.40 -13.98 28.05
N ASP A 551 -8.30 -15.30 28.15
CA ASP A 551 -8.37 -16.14 26.97
C ASP A 551 -9.83 -16.34 26.54
N ILE A 552 -10.22 -15.69 25.46
CA ILE A 552 -11.58 -15.78 24.88
C ILE A 552 -11.93 -17.19 24.40
N THR A 553 -10.93 -18.03 24.12
CA THR A 553 -11.11 -19.39 23.59
C THR A 553 -11.20 -20.43 24.70
N LEU A 554 -10.73 -20.11 25.91
CA LEU A 554 -10.63 -21.06 27.03
C LEU A 554 -11.95 -21.74 27.38
N GLY A 555 -13.06 -20.99 27.37
CA GLY A 555 -14.40 -21.56 27.62
C GLY A 555 -14.81 -22.60 26.58
N GLY A 556 -14.51 -22.35 25.30
CA GLY A 556 -14.77 -23.29 24.22
C GLY A 556 -13.86 -24.52 24.30
N LYS A 557 -12.57 -24.32 24.59
CA LYS A 557 -11.59 -25.41 24.77
C LYS A 557 -11.97 -26.33 25.92
N ASN A 558 -12.30 -25.79 27.09
CA ASN A 558 -12.74 -26.58 28.23
C ASN A 558 -14.02 -27.36 27.92
N ALA A 559 -14.94 -26.79 27.15
CA ALA A 559 -16.14 -27.51 26.70
C ALA A 559 -15.79 -28.68 25.77
N VAL A 560 -14.86 -28.50 24.84
CA VAL A 560 -14.37 -29.56 23.95
C VAL A 560 -13.63 -30.65 24.74
N PHE A 561 -12.73 -30.27 25.65
CA PHE A 561 -11.97 -31.23 26.46
C PHE A 561 -12.91 -32.07 27.33
N LYS A 562 -13.90 -31.43 27.95
CA LYS A 562 -14.95 -32.13 28.70
C LYS A 562 -15.78 -33.06 27.81
N ALA A 563 -16.11 -32.67 26.58
CA ALA A 563 -16.85 -33.52 25.65
C ALA A 563 -16.04 -34.75 25.17
N LEU A 564 -14.72 -34.65 25.18
CA LEU A 564 -13.78 -35.72 24.82
C LEU A 564 -13.32 -36.55 26.03
N ASP A 565 -13.89 -36.32 27.22
CA ASP A 565 -13.49 -36.97 28.48
C ASP A 565 -11.99 -36.79 28.81
N ILE A 566 -11.42 -35.63 28.44
CA ILE A 566 -10.05 -35.26 28.75
C ILE A 566 -10.04 -34.49 30.08
N ASP A 567 -9.62 -35.15 31.16
CA ASP A 567 -9.48 -34.57 32.51
C ASP A 567 -8.20 -33.74 32.67
N VAL A 568 -7.94 -32.84 31.72
CA VAL A 568 -6.82 -31.90 31.77
C VAL A 568 -7.37 -30.51 31.52
N GLN A 569 -6.96 -29.52 32.31
CA GLN A 569 -7.35 -28.14 32.05
C GLN A 569 -6.75 -27.68 30.72
N ALA A 570 -7.57 -27.10 29.84
CA ALA A 570 -7.07 -26.59 28.57
C ALA A 570 -6.05 -25.46 28.83
N PRO A 571 -4.88 -25.48 28.17
CA PRO A 571 -3.87 -24.45 28.34
C PRO A 571 -4.38 -23.07 27.91
N GLU A 572 -4.08 -22.04 28.71
CA GLU A 572 -4.52 -20.68 28.47
C GLU A 572 -3.64 -19.94 27.46
N PHE A 573 -4.30 -19.17 26.60
CA PHE A 573 -3.74 -18.28 25.58
C PHE A 573 -2.89 -18.99 24.53
N VAL A 574 -3.11 -20.28 24.26
CA VAL A 574 -2.31 -21.02 23.26
C VAL A 574 -2.29 -20.29 21.92
N LEU A 575 -3.45 -19.91 21.41
CA LEU A 575 -3.53 -19.28 20.09
C LEU A 575 -2.88 -17.90 20.07
N GLN A 576 -3.04 -17.07 21.11
CA GLN A 576 -2.38 -15.75 21.18
C GLN A 576 -0.86 -15.84 21.44
N LYS A 577 -0.39 -16.87 22.15
CA LYS A 577 1.05 -17.11 22.39
C LYS A 577 1.76 -17.66 21.15
N GLU A 578 1.01 -18.30 20.26
CA GLU A 578 1.59 -19.03 19.12
C GLU A 578 1.28 -18.42 17.76
N ASP A 579 0.25 -17.58 17.68
CA ASP A 579 -0.05 -16.75 16.52
C ASP A 579 0.39 -15.30 16.77
N PRO A 580 1.65 -14.96 16.40
CA PRO A 580 2.15 -13.60 16.56
C PRO A 580 1.41 -12.59 15.68
N VAL A 581 0.81 -13.04 14.56
CA VAL A 581 0.02 -12.14 13.70
C VAL A 581 -1.25 -11.75 14.44
N TRP A 582 -1.96 -12.71 15.02
CA TRP A 582 -3.19 -12.41 15.76
C TRP A 582 -2.94 -11.55 16.99
N ALA A 583 -1.92 -11.88 17.80
CA ALA A 583 -1.57 -11.07 18.97
C ALA A 583 -1.14 -9.64 18.57
N GLY A 584 -0.43 -9.48 17.47
CA GLY A 584 -0.10 -8.16 16.92
C GLY A 584 -1.33 -7.39 16.42
N LEU A 585 -2.31 -8.06 15.78
CA LEU A 585 -3.56 -7.42 15.36
C LEU A 585 -4.43 -6.98 16.55
N LEU A 586 -4.45 -7.78 17.61
CA LEU A 586 -5.10 -7.43 18.87
C LEU A 586 -4.43 -6.24 19.54
N ASP A 587 -3.08 -6.18 19.57
CA ASP A 587 -2.34 -5.01 20.05
C ASP A 587 -2.69 -3.75 19.23
N PHE A 588 -2.61 -3.86 17.90
CA PHE A 588 -2.90 -2.78 16.98
C PHE A 588 -4.32 -2.26 17.11
N GLY A 589 -5.32 -3.16 17.11
CA GLY A 589 -6.72 -2.77 17.26
C GLY A 589 -6.99 -2.14 18.64
N ALA A 590 -6.30 -2.58 19.69
CA ALA A 590 -6.43 -1.98 21.01
C ALA A 590 -5.96 -0.52 21.03
N LYS A 591 -4.80 -0.24 20.42
CA LYS A 591 -4.26 1.12 20.25
C LYS A 591 -5.16 1.99 19.37
N LEU A 592 -5.64 1.42 18.28
CA LEU A 592 -6.49 2.12 17.30
C LEU A 592 -7.82 2.56 17.90
N VAL A 593 -8.50 1.67 18.64
CA VAL A 593 -9.76 2.00 19.32
C VAL A 593 -9.53 2.99 20.46
N SER A 594 -8.45 2.82 21.23
CA SER A 594 -8.12 3.74 22.32
C SER A 594 -7.77 5.14 21.81
N ASN A 595 -7.04 5.23 20.70
CA ASN A 595 -6.74 6.50 20.02
C ASN A 595 -8.01 7.18 19.52
N ASP A 596 -8.94 6.44 18.92
CA ASP A 596 -10.21 7.00 18.43
C ASP A 596 -11.13 7.45 19.59
N LEU A 597 -11.25 6.66 20.66
CA LEU A 597 -11.98 7.06 21.86
C LEU A 597 -11.36 8.27 22.55
N GLY A 598 -10.03 8.36 22.58
CA GLY A 598 -9.30 9.52 23.08
C GLY A 598 -9.58 10.77 22.24
N ASP A 599 -9.56 10.67 20.90
CA ASP A 599 -9.93 11.77 20.00
C ASP A 599 -11.40 12.21 20.23
N GLN A 600 -12.32 11.25 20.38
CA GLN A 600 -13.73 11.55 20.71
C GLN A 600 -13.84 12.24 22.07
N PHE A 601 -13.13 11.76 23.10
CA PHE A 601 -13.11 12.33 24.45
C PHE A 601 -12.57 13.75 24.47
N ALA A 602 -11.45 13.98 23.78
CA ALA A 602 -10.82 15.28 23.63
C ALA A 602 -11.71 16.25 22.83
N SER A 603 -12.44 15.75 21.82
CA SER A 603 -13.24 16.59 20.92
C SER A 603 -14.56 17.09 21.50
N VAL A 604 -15.01 16.55 22.65
CA VAL A 604 -16.25 17.03 23.29
C VAL A 604 -16.14 18.50 23.69
N VAL A 605 -14.98 18.92 24.21
CA VAL A 605 -14.69 20.31 24.58
C VAL A 605 -13.28 20.64 24.09
N PRO A 606 -13.08 21.77 23.38
CA PRO A 606 -11.83 22.03 22.66
C PRO A 606 -10.70 22.53 23.58
N LEU A 607 -10.40 21.77 24.63
CA LEU A 607 -9.37 22.09 25.62
C LEU A 607 -7.96 21.92 25.04
N ILE A 608 -7.75 20.89 24.22
CA ILE A 608 -6.46 20.70 23.53
C ILE A 608 -6.23 21.86 22.57
N GLU A 609 -7.24 22.26 21.80
CA GLU A 609 -7.15 23.40 20.90
C GLU A 609 -6.90 24.71 21.67
N ALA A 610 -7.55 24.94 22.81
CA ALA A 610 -7.30 26.13 23.65
C ALA A 610 -5.85 26.17 24.15
N ALA A 611 -5.33 25.04 24.63
CA ALA A 611 -3.94 24.89 25.03
C ALA A 611 -2.98 25.08 23.84
N THR A 612 -3.35 24.61 22.64
CA THR A 612 -2.57 24.81 21.42
C THR A 612 -2.41 26.30 21.10
N TYR A 613 -3.48 27.07 21.19
CA TYR A 613 -3.45 28.51 20.91
C TYR A 613 -2.53 29.27 21.89
N LEU A 614 -2.56 28.91 23.18
CA LEU A 614 -1.66 29.48 24.18
C LEU A 614 -0.20 29.07 23.93
N TYR A 615 0.05 27.80 23.61
CA TYR A 615 1.39 27.31 23.25
C TYR A 615 1.95 28.01 22.02
N CYS A 616 1.18 28.13 20.93
CA CYS A 616 1.60 28.83 19.73
C CYS A 616 1.83 30.33 19.96
N ALA A 617 0.98 30.99 20.75
CA ALA A 617 1.15 32.38 21.11
C ALA A 617 2.43 32.60 21.94
N ALA A 618 2.69 31.72 22.92
CA ALA A 618 3.93 31.72 23.68
C ALA A 618 5.15 31.48 22.77
N LYS A 619 5.11 30.48 21.89
CA LYS A 619 6.20 30.19 20.92
C LYS A 619 6.48 31.40 20.03
N ALA A 620 5.45 32.07 19.51
CA ALA A 620 5.60 33.29 18.71
C ALA A 620 6.14 34.49 19.50
N ALA A 621 5.78 34.61 20.78
CA ALA A 621 6.30 35.65 21.67
C ALA A 621 7.77 35.40 22.04
N ALA A 622 8.11 34.15 22.34
CA ALA A 622 9.46 33.73 22.74
C ALA A 622 10.50 34.02 21.64
N VAL A 623 10.14 33.81 20.37
CA VAL A 623 11.00 34.17 19.21
C VAL A 623 11.34 35.66 19.16
N LYS A 624 10.44 36.55 19.63
CA LYS A 624 10.72 37.99 19.64
C LYS A 624 11.67 38.41 20.76
N VAL A 625 11.73 37.63 21.85
CA VAL A 625 12.53 37.92 23.04
C VAL A 625 13.81 37.06 23.06
N ASP A 626 14.05 36.26 22.03
CA ASP A 626 15.17 35.31 21.93
C ASP A 626 15.19 34.29 23.10
N ILE A 627 14.01 33.90 23.57
CA ILE A 627 13.84 32.87 24.60
C ILE A 627 13.55 31.54 23.90
N GLY A 628 14.39 30.53 24.14
CA GLY A 628 14.12 29.16 23.71
C GLY A 628 12.93 28.58 24.48
N LEU A 629 11.91 28.12 23.76
CA LEU A 629 10.80 27.33 24.31
C LEU A 629 10.97 25.87 23.87
N PRO A 630 10.95 24.88 24.80
CA PRO A 630 11.02 23.47 24.43
C PRO A 630 9.91 23.08 23.44
N SER A 631 10.18 22.12 22.56
CA SER A 631 9.12 21.53 21.73
C SER A 631 8.18 20.71 22.60
N TRP A 632 6.88 20.74 22.31
CA TRP A 632 5.90 19.81 22.89
C TRP A 632 5.49 18.78 21.83
N PRO A 633 6.13 17.59 21.78
CA PRO A 633 6.01 16.67 20.64
C PRO A 633 4.58 16.23 20.35
N ASP A 634 3.84 15.79 21.37
CA ASP A 634 2.43 15.35 21.23
C ASP A 634 1.53 16.48 20.69
N MET A 635 1.74 17.72 21.14
CA MET A 635 1.03 18.88 20.64
C MET A 635 1.39 19.21 19.17
N GLU A 636 2.66 19.02 18.78
CA GLU A 636 3.09 19.20 17.40
C GLU A 636 2.51 18.15 16.46
N ILE A 637 2.43 16.89 16.91
CA ILE A 637 1.71 15.83 16.20
C ILE A 637 0.23 16.19 16.07
N PHE A 638 -0.42 16.62 17.16
CA PHE A 638 -1.82 17.06 17.15
C PHE A 638 -2.08 18.19 16.13
N MET A 639 -1.21 19.20 16.07
CA MET A 639 -1.29 20.27 15.07
C MET A 639 -1.10 19.77 13.64
N ASN A 640 -0.31 18.72 13.43
CA ASN A 640 -0.12 18.08 12.13
C ASN A 640 -1.31 17.23 11.69
N THR A 641 -2.16 16.79 12.63
CA THR A 641 -3.42 16.11 12.29
C THR A 641 -4.44 17.01 11.60
N HIS A 642 -4.25 18.33 11.64
CA HIS A 642 -5.08 19.32 10.96
C HIS A 642 -4.48 19.72 9.61
N THR A 643 -5.32 19.79 8.58
CA THR A 643 -4.90 20.27 7.26
C THR A 643 -4.57 21.76 7.29
N SER A 644 -3.71 22.21 6.38
CA SER A 644 -3.29 23.61 6.27
C SER A 644 -4.43 24.58 5.96
N ASP A 645 -5.49 24.09 5.31
CA ASP A 645 -6.73 24.80 4.96
C ASP A 645 -7.79 24.77 6.07
N SER A 646 -7.57 24.00 7.15
CA SER A 646 -8.51 23.99 8.27
C SER A 646 -8.55 25.36 8.99
N VAL A 647 -9.75 25.80 9.41
CA VAL A 647 -9.94 27.05 10.17
C VAL A 647 -9.03 27.09 11.41
N PHE A 648 -8.87 25.95 12.07
CA PHE A 648 -7.97 25.79 13.21
C PHE A 648 -6.53 26.18 12.85
N LYS A 649 -5.97 25.58 11.80
CA LYS A 649 -4.57 25.79 11.39
C LYS A 649 -4.35 27.15 10.73
N ILE A 650 -5.34 27.65 9.98
CA ILE A 650 -5.34 29.02 9.46
C ILE A 650 -5.25 30.03 10.61
N GLY A 651 -5.97 29.80 11.71
CA GLY A 651 -5.90 30.66 12.90
C GLY A 651 -4.53 30.68 13.57
N LEU A 652 -3.78 29.57 13.49
CA LEU A 652 -2.42 29.43 14.05
C LEU A 652 -1.31 29.95 13.11
N LEU A 653 -1.44 29.78 11.79
CA LEU A 653 -0.35 29.96 10.80
C LEU A 653 -0.34 31.31 10.06
N GLN A 654 -1.10 32.32 10.51
CA GLN A 654 -1.07 33.63 9.84
C GLN A 654 0.32 34.26 9.98
N SER A 655 1.12 34.27 8.91
CA SER A 655 2.48 34.84 8.92
C SER A 655 2.46 36.33 8.55
N PRO A 656 3.18 37.21 9.29
CA PRO A 656 3.88 36.92 10.55
C PRO A 656 2.89 36.76 11.71
N ALA A 657 3.06 35.69 12.49
CA ALA A 657 2.11 35.34 13.54
C ALA A 657 2.36 36.20 14.78
N LEU A 658 1.66 37.34 14.88
CA LEU A 658 1.66 38.11 16.12
C LEU A 658 0.93 37.29 17.20
N PRO A 659 1.50 37.14 18.43
CA PRO A 659 0.87 36.39 19.52
C PRO A 659 -0.58 36.81 19.79
N PHE A 660 -0.85 38.11 19.75
CA PHE A 660 -2.19 38.67 19.88
C PHE A 660 -3.16 38.21 18.78
N THR A 661 -2.68 38.11 17.53
CA THR A 661 -3.49 37.63 16.40
C THR A 661 -3.83 36.16 16.56
N ILE A 662 -2.87 35.33 16.99
CA ILE A 662 -3.11 33.92 17.31
C ILE A 662 -4.24 33.83 18.35
N LEU A 663 -4.09 34.50 19.49
CA LEU A 663 -5.09 34.45 20.57
C LEU A 663 -6.45 35.03 20.16
N SER A 664 -6.49 36.11 19.38
CA SER A 664 -7.74 36.71 18.89
C SER A 664 -8.46 35.83 17.85
N ASN A 665 -7.72 35.02 17.09
CA ASN A 665 -8.33 34.06 16.17
C ASN A 665 -9.09 32.94 16.92
N TRP A 666 -8.76 32.68 18.18
CA TRP A 666 -9.50 31.74 19.04
C TRP A 666 -10.97 32.15 19.21
N GLU A 667 -11.26 33.44 19.36
CA GLU A 667 -12.63 33.95 19.51
C GLU A 667 -13.50 33.61 18.28
N LYS A 668 -12.95 33.83 17.09
CA LYS A 668 -13.60 33.47 15.81
C LYS A 668 -13.81 31.96 15.72
N MET A 669 -12.84 31.20 16.18
CA MET A 669 -12.90 29.74 16.21
C MET A 669 -13.98 29.28 17.19
N MET A 670 -14.02 29.80 18.41
CA MET A 670 -15.05 29.48 19.42
C MET A 670 -16.46 29.82 18.98
N ALA A 671 -16.65 30.90 18.20
CA ALA A 671 -17.95 31.21 17.61
C ALA A 671 -18.52 30.03 16.78
N THR A 672 -17.66 29.20 16.17
CA THR A 672 -18.09 27.98 15.46
C THR A 672 -18.44 26.80 16.38
N PHE A 673 -17.95 26.80 17.63
CA PHE A 673 -18.23 25.75 18.62
C PHE A 673 -19.45 26.04 19.50
N VAL A 674 -19.78 27.32 19.70
CA VAL A 674 -20.87 27.77 20.59
C VAL A 674 -22.24 27.73 19.91
N THR A 675 -22.34 27.59 18.58
CA THR A 675 -23.63 27.50 17.89
C THR A 675 -24.42 26.26 18.38
N PRO A 676 -25.59 26.45 19.02
CA PRO A 676 -26.29 25.43 19.80
C PRO A 676 -26.95 24.31 18.97
N GLU A 677 -26.93 24.40 17.64
CA GLU A 677 -27.42 23.32 16.80
C GLU A 677 -26.47 22.10 16.89
N LEU A 678 -26.88 21.08 17.65
CA LEU A 678 -26.25 19.76 17.73
C LEU A 678 -25.78 19.15 16.38
N PRO A 679 -26.54 19.25 15.26
CA PRO A 679 -26.05 18.81 13.96
C PRO A 679 -24.95 19.70 13.38
N VAL A 680 -24.87 20.98 13.77
CA VAL A 680 -23.79 21.90 13.40
C VAL A 680 -22.54 21.59 14.22
N ARG A 681 -22.65 21.23 15.50
CA ARG A 681 -21.50 20.82 16.32
C ARG A 681 -20.86 19.53 15.80
N SER A 682 -21.66 18.55 15.39
CA SER A 682 -21.13 17.36 14.70
C SER A 682 -20.55 17.71 13.34
N LYS A 683 -21.13 18.68 12.59
CA LYS A 683 -20.59 19.20 11.32
C LYS A 683 -19.38 20.14 11.48
N ALA A 684 -19.13 20.75 12.63
CA ALA A 684 -17.96 21.58 12.91
C ALA A 684 -16.79 20.68 13.33
N ILE A 685 -17.08 19.64 14.14
CA ILE A 685 -16.14 18.56 14.45
C ILE A 685 -15.88 17.68 13.21
N ALA A 686 -16.88 17.41 12.36
CA ALA A 686 -16.75 16.73 11.06
C ALA A 686 -16.30 17.67 9.93
N GLY A 687 -16.37 18.98 10.17
CA GLY A 687 -15.86 20.05 9.34
C GLY A 687 -14.40 20.39 9.63
N ARG A 688 -13.80 19.73 10.64
CA ARG A 688 -12.36 19.53 10.68
C ARG A 688 -12.00 18.86 9.36
N GLU A 689 -11.44 19.61 8.43
CA GLU A 689 -10.68 19.02 7.35
C GLU A 689 -9.49 18.32 8.01
N ARG A 690 -9.73 17.05 8.29
CA ARG A 690 -8.81 16.16 8.97
C ARG A 690 -7.73 15.80 7.98
N SER A 691 -6.50 15.73 8.47
CA SER A 691 -5.38 15.29 7.65
C SER A 691 -5.67 13.96 6.98
N TYR A 692 -5.00 13.78 5.87
CA TYR A 692 -4.91 12.52 5.15
C TYR A 692 -4.71 11.30 6.07
N GLU A 693 -3.86 11.45 7.09
CA GLU A 693 -3.49 10.40 8.05
C GLU A 693 -4.67 9.98 8.93
N ILE A 694 -5.54 10.92 9.34
CA ILE A 694 -6.77 10.55 10.04
C ILE A 694 -7.72 9.77 9.12
N GLY A 695 -7.78 10.11 7.84
CA GLY A 695 -8.57 9.35 6.87
C GLY A 695 -8.14 7.88 6.79
N ILE A 696 -6.82 7.63 6.71
CA ILE A 696 -6.28 6.27 6.78
C ILE A 696 -6.58 5.62 8.13
N ARG A 697 -6.36 6.34 9.24
CA ARG A 697 -6.67 5.85 10.58
C ARG A 697 -8.11 5.37 10.67
N THR A 698 -9.07 6.12 10.13
CA THR A 698 -10.49 5.76 10.10
C THR A 698 -10.73 4.51 9.24
N SER A 699 -10.08 4.38 8.09
CA SER A 699 -10.18 3.15 7.27
C SER A 699 -9.63 1.93 8.02
N LEU A 700 -8.48 2.07 8.68
CA LEU A 700 -7.91 1.01 9.52
C LEU A 700 -8.82 0.72 10.72
N PHE A 701 -9.42 1.74 11.34
CA PHE A 701 -10.35 1.57 12.45
C PHE A 701 -11.58 0.78 11.98
N ASN A 702 -12.17 1.14 10.84
CA ASN A 702 -13.28 0.38 10.28
C ASN A 702 -12.91 -1.06 9.95
N ARG A 703 -11.64 -1.34 9.59
CA ARG A 703 -11.18 -2.69 9.34
C ARG A 703 -10.95 -3.48 10.64
N TYR A 704 -10.10 -2.97 11.52
CA TYR A 704 -9.53 -3.70 12.65
C TYR A 704 -10.22 -3.42 13.99
N SER A 705 -11.12 -2.44 14.11
CA SER A 705 -11.95 -2.31 15.30
C SER A 705 -12.96 -3.46 15.38
N TRP A 706 -13.00 -4.14 16.52
CA TRP A 706 -14.09 -5.04 16.90
C TRP A 706 -15.00 -4.40 17.97
N PHE A 707 -14.75 -3.14 18.30
CA PHE A 707 -15.49 -2.40 19.30
C PHE A 707 -16.70 -1.69 18.69
N GLY A 708 -17.88 -2.04 19.21
CA GLY A 708 -19.15 -1.37 18.93
C GLY A 708 -20.01 -1.99 17.82
N GLU A 709 -21.32 -2.05 18.07
CA GLU A 709 -22.36 -2.47 17.11
C GLU A 709 -22.54 -1.50 15.92
N ARG A 710 -21.77 -0.41 15.82
CA ARG A 710 -21.88 0.56 14.72
C ARG A 710 -21.68 -0.07 13.34
N LYS A 711 -20.98 -1.20 13.23
CA LYS A 711 -20.85 -1.95 11.97
C LYS A 711 -22.14 -2.66 11.54
N GLN A 712 -23.05 -2.99 12.46
CA GLN A 712 -24.27 -3.73 12.13
C GLN A 712 -25.39 -2.84 11.59
N ALA A 713 -25.37 -1.53 11.83
CA ALA A 713 -26.42 -0.63 11.36
C ALA A 713 -26.37 -0.33 9.85
N ASN A 714 -25.28 -0.67 9.15
CA ASN A 714 -25.18 -0.53 7.69
C ASN A 714 -24.55 -1.79 7.06
N PRO A 715 -25.32 -2.89 6.93
CA PRO A 715 -24.84 -4.13 6.32
C PRO A 715 -24.40 -3.95 4.85
N SER A 716 -24.78 -2.86 4.18
CA SER A 716 -24.27 -2.50 2.85
C SER A 716 -22.79 -2.06 2.85
N GLN A 717 -22.25 -1.59 3.98
CA GLN A 717 -20.83 -1.21 4.11
C GLN A 717 -19.94 -2.34 4.63
N SER A 718 -20.50 -3.39 5.24
CA SER A 718 -19.72 -4.56 5.66
C SER A 718 -19.23 -5.42 4.49
N HIS A 719 -19.76 -5.18 3.28
CA HIS A 719 -19.32 -5.79 2.03
C HIS A 719 -18.19 -5.04 1.31
N LEU A 720 -17.61 -3.99 1.89
CA LEU A 720 -16.29 -3.56 1.43
C LEU A 720 -15.37 -4.77 1.58
N SER A 721 -15.06 -5.39 0.45
CA SER A 721 -14.21 -6.56 0.35
C SER A 721 -12.89 -6.27 1.06
N ASN A 722 -12.13 -7.32 1.39
CA ASN A 722 -10.79 -7.13 1.95
C ASN A 722 -9.92 -6.22 1.06
N GLN A 723 -10.20 -6.17 -0.24
CA GLN A 723 -9.65 -5.19 -1.18
C GLN A 723 -9.99 -3.74 -0.84
N GLY A 724 -11.24 -3.45 -0.49
CA GLY A 724 -11.75 -2.09 -0.41
C GLY A 724 -11.04 -1.19 0.59
N TYR A 725 -10.47 -1.75 1.67
CA TYR A 725 -9.65 -0.93 2.58
C TYR A 725 -8.21 -0.75 2.07
N LEU A 726 -7.62 -1.77 1.43
CA LEU A 726 -6.30 -1.64 0.79
C LEU A 726 -6.39 -0.60 -0.32
N ASP A 727 -7.36 -0.76 -1.22
CA ASP A 727 -7.65 0.19 -2.30
C ASP A 727 -7.85 1.59 -1.75
N GLU A 728 -8.60 1.73 -0.65
CA GLU A 728 -8.81 3.03 -0.02
C GLU A 728 -7.51 3.62 0.54
N VAL A 729 -6.65 2.83 1.20
CA VAL A 729 -5.34 3.28 1.73
C VAL A 729 -4.40 3.67 0.58
N ILE A 730 -4.34 2.84 -0.46
CA ILE A 730 -3.50 3.02 -1.64
C ILE A 730 -3.95 4.23 -2.45
N PHE A 731 -5.24 4.29 -2.78
CA PHE A 731 -5.86 5.42 -3.50
C PHE A 731 -5.52 6.71 -2.80
N ARG A 732 -5.74 6.75 -1.49
CA ARG A 732 -5.35 7.84 -0.63
C ARG A 732 -3.87 8.21 -0.83
N ARG A 733 -2.95 7.24 -0.82
CA ARG A 733 -1.49 7.53 -0.86
C ARG A 733 -1.04 8.00 -2.23
N LEU A 734 -1.56 7.39 -3.30
CA LEU A 734 -1.26 7.76 -4.68
C LEU A 734 -1.67 9.21 -4.97
N LEU A 735 -2.84 9.64 -4.49
CA LEU A 735 -3.28 11.04 -4.63
C LEU A 735 -2.29 12.05 -4.01
N LYS A 736 -1.55 11.64 -2.97
CA LYS A 736 -0.51 12.46 -2.34
C LYS A 736 0.78 12.49 -3.15
N LYS A 737 1.22 11.35 -3.70
CA LYS A 737 2.49 11.21 -4.44
C LYS A 737 2.49 12.07 -5.71
N ASP A 738 1.36 12.12 -6.39
CA ASP A 738 1.27 12.85 -7.66
C ASP A 738 1.29 14.38 -7.50
N LYS A 739 1.20 14.93 -6.27
CA LYS A 739 1.05 16.37 -6.00
C LYS A 739 -0.12 17.03 -6.76
N LEU A 740 -0.94 16.25 -7.49
CA LEU A 740 -1.93 16.74 -8.44
C LEU A 740 -3.20 17.25 -7.75
N LEU A 741 -3.40 16.98 -6.46
CA LEU A 741 -4.66 17.29 -5.79
C LEU A 741 -4.43 17.91 -4.40
N SER A 742 -4.95 19.11 -4.21
CA SER A 742 -5.16 19.66 -2.86
C SER A 742 -6.08 18.74 -2.05
N ASN A 743 -6.06 18.81 -0.71
CA ASN A 743 -6.94 18.01 0.15
C ASN A 743 -8.42 18.16 -0.27
N ALA A 744 -8.82 19.36 -0.70
CA ALA A 744 -10.15 19.63 -1.24
C ALA A 744 -10.48 18.85 -2.53
N ASN A 745 -9.49 18.65 -3.41
CA ASN A 745 -9.66 17.85 -4.64
C ASN A 745 -9.71 16.34 -4.32
N ILE A 746 -8.89 15.87 -3.37
CA ILE A 746 -8.95 14.48 -2.86
C ILE A 746 -10.33 14.18 -2.30
N LYS A 747 -10.85 15.07 -1.45
CA LYS A 747 -12.17 14.96 -0.85
C LYS A 747 -13.27 14.92 -1.91
N ARG A 748 -13.22 15.81 -2.91
CA ARG A 748 -14.16 15.78 -4.04
C ARG A 748 -14.07 14.46 -4.82
N ALA A 749 -12.88 13.92 -5.05
CA ALA A 749 -12.71 12.63 -5.73
C ALA A 749 -13.28 11.46 -4.91
N VAL A 750 -12.96 11.37 -3.62
CA VAL A 750 -13.47 10.33 -2.70
C VAL A 750 -14.99 10.43 -2.53
N GLU A 751 -15.52 11.63 -2.29
CA GLU A 751 -16.95 11.84 -2.09
C GLU A 751 -17.74 11.59 -3.38
N ALA A 752 -17.17 11.94 -4.54
CA ALA A 752 -17.76 11.58 -5.81
C ALA A 752 -17.71 10.07 -6.06
N ALA A 753 -16.63 9.36 -5.70
CA ALA A 753 -16.58 7.90 -5.76
C ALA A 753 -17.65 7.27 -4.86
N ARG A 754 -17.77 7.74 -3.62
CA ARG A 754 -18.76 7.26 -2.64
C ARG A 754 -20.21 7.53 -3.05
N LYS A 755 -20.52 8.74 -3.54
CA LYS A 755 -21.87 9.08 -4.05
C LYS A 755 -22.26 8.22 -5.26
N ARG A 756 -21.28 7.87 -6.11
CA ARG A 756 -21.50 7.00 -7.28
C ARG A 756 -21.72 5.54 -6.87
N SER A 757 -20.92 5.00 -5.96
CA SER A 757 -21.15 3.66 -5.39
C SER A 757 -22.53 3.55 -4.71
N ALA A 758 -22.96 4.60 -4.00
CA ALA A 758 -24.28 4.63 -3.38
C ALA A 758 -25.45 4.75 -4.38
N ALA A 759 -25.20 5.30 -5.58
CA ALA A 759 -26.22 5.50 -6.61
C ALA A 759 -26.38 4.31 -7.58
N GLY A 760 -25.62 3.22 -7.41
CA GLY A 760 -25.65 2.07 -8.31
C GLY A 760 -25.18 2.36 -9.75
N GLY A 761 -24.68 3.58 -10.03
CA GLY A 761 -24.26 4.02 -11.36
C GLY A 761 -22.81 3.69 -11.68
N ARG A 762 -22.56 3.13 -12.88
CA ARG A 762 -21.21 2.93 -13.45
C ARG A 762 -20.54 4.30 -13.67
N ALA A 763 -19.35 4.49 -13.12
CA ALA A 763 -18.56 5.69 -13.34
C ALA A 763 -17.61 5.51 -14.56
N PRO A 764 -17.45 6.52 -15.44
CA PRO A 764 -16.21 6.67 -16.17
C PRO A 764 -15.14 7.06 -15.14
N GLU A 765 -14.26 6.12 -14.88
CA GLU A 765 -13.20 6.21 -13.89
C GLU A 765 -12.18 7.27 -14.32
N MET A 766 -11.83 8.20 -13.43
CA MET A 766 -10.61 9.01 -13.58
C MET A 766 -9.44 8.03 -13.34
N ARG A 767 -9.12 7.24 -14.36
CA ARG A 767 -7.97 6.35 -14.34
C ARG A 767 -6.73 7.23 -14.38
N PRO A 768 -5.77 7.08 -13.44
CA PRO A 768 -4.41 7.49 -13.75
C PRO A 768 -4.05 6.83 -15.08
N ARG A 769 -3.62 7.64 -16.08
CA ARG A 769 -3.28 7.11 -17.41
C ARG A 769 -2.29 5.95 -17.22
N PRO A 770 -2.56 4.73 -17.74
CA PRO A 770 -1.71 3.54 -17.54
C PRO A 770 -0.28 3.62 -18.13
N GLY A 771 0.27 4.80 -18.38
CA GLY A 771 1.37 4.96 -19.35
C GLY A 771 2.79 4.97 -18.80
N GLN A 772 3.08 5.31 -17.53
CA GLN A 772 4.46 5.66 -17.15
C GLN A 772 4.90 5.35 -15.69
N GLY A 773 4.20 4.50 -14.94
CA GLY A 773 4.52 4.23 -13.53
C GLY A 773 4.86 2.76 -13.24
N SER A 774 6.12 2.51 -12.85
CA SER A 774 6.70 1.27 -12.27
C SER A 774 6.17 -0.07 -12.78
N ASP A 775 6.85 -0.59 -13.81
CA ASP A 775 6.75 -1.99 -14.24
C ASP A 775 7.26 -2.95 -13.16
N GLY A 776 6.33 -3.49 -12.37
CA GLY A 776 6.44 -4.82 -11.79
C GLY A 776 6.82 -4.89 -10.33
N ASP A 777 5.80 -4.82 -9.47
CA ASP A 777 5.36 -5.92 -8.60
C ASP A 777 4.20 -5.37 -7.78
N LYS A 778 3.03 -5.18 -8.43
CA LYS A 778 1.92 -4.39 -7.86
C LYS A 778 1.54 -4.90 -6.48
N SER A 779 1.39 -6.22 -6.33
CA SER A 779 1.06 -6.89 -5.07
C SER A 779 2.06 -6.57 -3.96
N LEU A 780 3.35 -6.65 -4.24
CA LEU A 780 4.39 -6.32 -3.28
C LEU A 780 4.43 -4.82 -2.97
N GLU A 781 4.28 -3.97 -4.00
CA GLU A 781 4.18 -2.52 -3.84
C GLU A 781 2.97 -2.14 -2.96
N LEU A 782 1.84 -2.84 -3.07
CA LEU A 782 0.67 -2.62 -2.21
C LEU A 782 1.00 -2.90 -0.74
N LEU A 783 1.71 -4.00 -0.47
CA LEU A 783 2.13 -4.37 0.88
C LEU A 783 3.17 -3.39 1.43
N GLN A 784 4.13 -2.94 0.63
CA GLN A 784 5.09 -1.91 1.00
C GLN A 784 4.42 -0.57 1.30
N ILE A 785 3.46 -0.16 0.45
CA ILE A 785 2.65 1.03 0.67
C ILE A 785 1.88 0.91 1.99
N LEU A 786 1.25 -0.23 2.26
CA LEU A 786 0.52 -0.44 3.49
C LEU A 786 1.46 -0.35 4.70
N ASP A 787 2.58 -1.09 4.66
CA ASP A 787 3.58 -1.14 5.72
C ASP A 787 4.13 0.24 6.07
N ASP A 788 4.68 0.95 5.07
CA ASP A 788 5.16 2.32 5.22
C ASP A 788 4.08 3.26 5.78
N THR A 789 2.82 3.07 5.34
CA THR A 789 1.72 3.93 5.79
C THR A 789 1.41 3.68 7.26
N VAL A 790 1.30 2.42 7.67
CA VAL A 790 1.02 2.06 9.07
C VAL A 790 2.19 2.45 9.96
N THR A 791 3.42 2.17 9.54
CA THR A 791 4.66 2.60 10.20
C THR A 791 4.67 4.11 10.39
N LYS A 792 4.37 4.90 9.36
CA LYS A 792 4.27 6.36 9.50
C LYS A 792 3.19 6.81 10.49
N LEU A 793 2.06 6.11 10.56
CA LEU A 793 1.02 6.45 11.55
C LEU A 793 1.51 6.17 12.98
N LEU A 794 2.36 5.16 13.17
CA LEU A 794 2.94 4.75 14.46
C LEU A 794 4.19 5.56 14.85
N ASP A 795 5.03 5.97 13.88
CA ASP A 795 6.28 6.71 14.10
C ASP A 795 6.05 8.22 14.11
N GLY A 796 5.68 8.75 15.26
CA GLY A 796 5.39 10.18 15.41
C GLY A 796 4.15 10.65 14.61
N GLY A 797 3.35 9.70 14.13
CA GLY A 797 2.09 9.96 13.43
C GLY A 797 0.89 9.98 14.36
N VAL A 798 -0.32 10.04 13.77
CA VAL A 798 -1.57 10.15 14.52
C VAL A 798 -1.85 9.00 15.50
N LEU A 799 -1.31 7.79 15.25
CA LEU A 799 -1.49 6.65 16.15
C LEU A 799 -0.51 6.62 17.31
N SER A 800 0.60 7.35 17.20
CA SER A 800 1.51 7.59 18.34
C SER A 800 0.93 8.57 19.36
N LEU A 801 -0.04 9.39 18.94
CA LEU A 801 -0.65 10.40 19.78
C LEU A 801 -1.60 9.79 20.81
N ASP A 802 -1.25 9.85 22.09
CA ASP A 802 -2.17 9.54 23.18
C ASP A 802 -3.04 10.76 23.49
N TYR A 803 -4.24 10.82 22.90
CA TYR A 803 -5.19 11.92 23.11
C TYR A 803 -5.65 12.07 24.56
N PHE A 804 -5.67 11.00 25.35
CA PHE A 804 -6.03 11.08 26.77
C PHE A 804 -4.92 11.76 27.56
N LYS A 805 -3.67 11.34 27.33
CA LYS A 805 -2.48 12.00 27.90
C LYS A 805 -2.42 13.48 27.48
N LEU A 806 -2.56 13.78 26.18
CA LEU A 806 -2.52 15.16 25.69
C LEU A 806 -3.66 16.02 26.27
N TRP A 807 -4.85 15.43 26.49
CA TRP A 807 -5.94 16.11 27.17
C TRP A 807 -5.58 16.47 28.62
N ASP A 808 -5.04 15.52 29.39
CA ASP A 808 -4.59 15.76 30.77
C ASP A 808 -3.51 16.84 30.84
N GLU A 809 -2.52 16.78 29.95
CA GLU A 809 -1.46 17.78 29.81
C GLU A 809 -2.03 19.17 29.47
N SER A 810 -2.96 19.24 28.52
CA SER A 810 -3.63 20.48 28.13
C SER A 810 -4.40 21.10 29.29
N VAL A 811 -5.10 20.29 30.07
CA VAL A 811 -5.81 20.76 31.28
C VAL A 811 -4.82 21.27 32.34
N ARG A 812 -3.67 20.62 32.53
CA ARG A 812 -2.62 21.09 33.46
C ARG A 812 -2.03 22.43 33.03
N LEU A 813 -1.70 22.60 31.75
CA LEU A 813 -1.24 23.88 31.21
C LEU A 813 -2.27 24.98 31.44
N LEU A 814 -3.53 24.72 31.07
CA LEU A 814 -4.61 25.69 31.23
C LEU A 814 -4.82 26.11 32.69
N ARG A 815 -4.72 25.17 33.65
CA ARG A 815 -4.75 25.49 35.08
C ARG A 815 -3.59 26.38 35.52
N LYS A 816 -2.38 26.10 35.03
CA LYS A 816 -1.18 26.92 35.31
C LYS A 816 -1.35 28.35 34.78
N VAL A 817 -1.85 28.50 33.56
CA VAL A 817 -2.17 29.82 32.98
C VAL A 817 -3.25 30.51 33.80
N ASN A 818 -4.36 29.85 34.13
CA ASN A 818 -5.39 30.44 34.98
C ASN A 818 -4.85 30.93 36.34
N LYS A 819 -3.93 30.16 36.96
CA LYS A 819 -3.27 30.56 38.22
C LYS A 819 -2.34 31.76 38.03
N ALA A 820 -1.57 31.81 36.95
CA ALA A 820 -0.63 32.89 36.66
C ALA A 820 -1.32 34.23 36.32
N PHE A 821 -2.58 34.19 35.89
CA PHE A 821 -3.38 35.35 35.51
C PHE A 821 -4.61 35.54 36.40
N ALA A 822 -4.65 34.91 37.59
CA ALA A 822 -5.83 34.92 38.45
C ALA A 822 -6.25 36.33 38.88
N GLU A 823 -5.29 37.21 39.15
CA GLU A 823 -5.51 38.62 39.50
C GLU A 823 -6.08 39.40 38.30
N ASP A 824 -5.50 39.21 37.11
CA ASP A 824 -5.94 39.90 35.89
C ASP A 824 -7.36 39.49 35.46
N PHE A 825 -7.75 38.25 35.69
CA PHE A 825 -9.05 37.74 35.28
C PHE A 825 -10.21 38.13 36.20
N ASN A 826 -9.99 38.89 37.28
CA ASN A 826 -11.03 39.38 38.20
C ASN A 826 -12.00 38.28 38.69
N GLY A 827 -11.51 37.06 38.89
CA GLY A 827 -12.36 35.94 39.31
C GLY A 827 -13.40 35.47 38.28
N LYS A 828 -13.29 35.86 37.00
CA LYS A 828 -14.19 35.38 35.92
C LYS A 828 -14.27 33.84 35.85
N LEU A 829 -13.27 33.12 36.38
CA LEU A 829 -13.19 31.66 36.41
C LEU A 829 -13.26 31.02 37.81
N SER A 830 -13.32 31.80 38.90
CA SER A 830 -13.24 31.26 40.27
C SER A 830 -14.52 30.57 40.77
N GLY A 831 -15.66 30.74 40.08
CA GLY A 831 -16.94 30.13 40.45
C GLY A 831 -17.20 28.71 39.93
N VAL A 832 -16.38 28.20 39.01
CA VAL A 832 -16.59 26.89 38.35
C VAL A 832 -15.53 25.88 38.83
N ALA A 833 -15.38 25.76 40.14
CA ALA A 833 -14.37 24.90 40.74
C ALA A 833 -14.60 23.43 40.34
N GLY A 834 -13.64 22.84 39.64
CA GLY A 834 -13.58 21.40 39.39
C GLY A 834 -14.00 20.92 38.00
N VAL A 835 -14.56 21.78 37.13
CA VAL A 835 -14.90 21.40 35.75
C VAL A 835 -13.86 21.97 34.78
N PRO A 836 -12.98 21.15 34.17
CA PRO A 836 -11.94 21.63 33.25
C PRO A 836 -12.49 22.41 32.05
N ASP A 837 -13.75 22.18 31.68
CA ASP A 837 -14.38 22.75 30.49
C ASP A 837 -14.43 24.29 30.51
N CYS A 838 -14.43 24.93 31.70
CA CYS A 838 -14.42 26.39 31.80
C CYS A 838 -13.12 27.01 31.28
N PHE A 839 -12.02 26.26 31.23
CA PHE A 839 -10.73 26.79 30.79
C PHE A 839 -10.63 27.06 29.28
N VAL A 840 -11.63 26.63 28.50
CA VAL A 840 -11.71 26.89 27.06
C VAL A 840 -11.71 28.39 26.71
N VAL A 841 -12.10 29.26 27.65
CA VAL A 841 -12.15 30.72 27.44
C VAL A 841 -10.81 31.43 27.72
N LEU A 842 -9.82 30.73 28.28
CA LEU A 842 -8.54 31.34 28.68
C LEU A 842 -7.82 32.07 27.54
N PRO A 843 -7.73 31.53 26.30
CA PRO A 843 -7.09 32.28 25.22
C PRO A 843 -7.78 33.62 24.92
N MET A 844 -9.12 33.70 25.09
CA MET A 844 -9.87 34.96 24.92
C MET A 844 -9.56 35.94 26.04
N LEU A 845 -9.50 35.47 27.28
CA LEU A 845 -9.21 36.33 28.43
C LEU A 845 -7.79 36.90 28.35
N VAL A 846 -6.81 36.08 27.96
CA VAL A 846 -5.44 36.56 27.71
C VAL A 846 -5.44 37.59 26.57
N ALA A 847 -6.18 37.35 25.48
CA ALA A 847 -6.31 38.32 24.39
C ALA A 847 -6.97 39.64 24.84
N GLU A 848 -8.00 39.58 25.69
CA GLU A 848 -8.67 40.75 26.25
C GLU A 848 -7.71 41.60 27.08
N GLU A 849 -6.91 40.97 27.95
CA GLU A 849 -5.92 41.69 28.75
C GLU A 849 -4.77 42.24 27.91
N LEU A 850 -4.31 41.51 26.91
CA LEU A 850 -3.37 42.06 25.92
C LEU A 850 -3.94 43.30 25.24
N ARG A 851 -5.24 43.29 24.88
CA ARG A 851 -5.90 44.43 24.23
C ARG A 851 -5.98 45.65 25.14
N LYS A 852 -6.28 45.44 26.42
CA LYS A 852 -6.35 46.51 27.44
C LYS A 852 -4.99 47.15 27.70
N ARG A 853 -3.91 46.35 27.76
CA ARG A 853 -2.56 46.87 28.01
C ARG A 853 -1.85 47.38 26.75
N ALA A 854 -2.23 46.89 25.57
CA ALA A 854 -1.65 47.36 24.29
C ALA A 854 -1.97 48.82 23.98
N THR A 855 -3.01 49.41 24.58
CA THR A 855 -3.27 50.86 24.48
C THR A 855 -2.28 51.70 25.30
N GLU A 856 -1.53 51.07 26.21
CA GLU A 856 -0.60 51.75 27.13
C GLU A 856 0.87 51.60 26.69
N ASP A 857 1.30 50.42 26.23
CA ASP A 857 2.61 50.20 25.56
C ASP A 857 2.62 48.92 24.68
N PRO A 858 2.72 49.03 23.34
CA PRO A 858 2.77 47.89 22.43
C PRO A 858 4.04 47.03 22.51
N ALA A 859 5.15 47.57 23.02
CA ALA A 859 6.47 46.93 22.96
C ALA A 859 6.81 46.10 24.21
N GLN A 860 6.17 46.37 25.35
CA GLN A 860 6.47 45.72 26.64
C GLN A 860 5.24 45.07 27.27
N CYS A 861 4.59 44.15 26.56
CA CYS A 861 3.47 43.45 27.16
C CYS A 861 3.98 42.38 28.13
N GLU A 862 4.15 42.76 29.41
CA GLU A 862 4.44 41.90 30.56
C GLU A 862 3.62 40.58 30.54
N ILE A 863 2.38 40.67 30.06
CA ILE A 863 1.46 39.54 29.83
C ILE A 863 2.08 38.45 28.94
N LEU A 864 2.71 38.83 27.82
CA LEU A 864 3.35 37.86 26.91
C LEU A 864 4.58 37.23 27.56
N GLY A 865 5.37 37.99 28.30
CA GLY A 865 6.50 37.46 29.08
C GLY A 865 6.02 36.42 30.10
N ARG A 866 5.00 36.78 30.89
CA ARG A 866 4.38 35.88 31.87
C ARG A 866 3.79 34.62 31.22
N LEU A 867 3.17 34.74 30.04
CA LEU A 867 2.67 33.60 29.29
C LEU A 867 3.82 32.69 28.83
N VAL A 868 4.89 33.25 28.25
CA VAL A 868 6.08 32.51 27.83
C VAL A 868 6.69 31.77 29.01
N ASP A 869 6.89 32.45 30.14
CA ASP A 869 7.46 31.85 31.35
C ASP A 869 6.57 30.73 31.91
N THR A 870 5.25 30.93 31.91
CA THR A 870 4.30 29.92 32.39
C THR A 870 4.31 28.68 31.51
N VAL A 871 4.30 28.85 30.18
CA VAL A 871 4.36 27.73 29.23
C VAL A 871 5.72 27.03 29.32
N LYS A 872 6.83 27.79 29.36
CA LYS A 872 8.18 27.25 29.49
C LYS A 872 8.31 26.41 30.76
N LYS A 873 7.90 26.95 31.90
CA LYS A 873 7.88 26.26 33.18
C LYS A 873 7.03 24.99 33.16
N PHE A 874 5.89 25.01 32.46
CA PHE A 874 5.10 23.80 32.27
C PHE A 874 5.84 22.73 31.45
N LEU A 875 6.47 23.12 30.34
CA LEU A 875 7.20 22.18 29.49
C LEU A 875 8.43 21.60 30.20
N GLU A 876 9.21 22.43 30.89
CA GLU A 876 10.43 22.01 31.59
C GLU A 876 10.15 21.19 32.86
N GLU A 877 9.23 21.64 33.72
CA GLU A 877 9.05 20.99 35.04
C GLU A 877 8.05 19.82 35.03
N GLU A 878 7.04 19.87 34.17
CA GLU A 878 5.91 18.92 34.24
C GLU A 878 5.89 17.89 33.13
N LEU A 879 6.51 18.19 31.99
CA LEU A 879 6.70 17.23 30.90
C LEU A 879 8.13 16.70 30.84
N ASP A 880 9.02 17.21 31.71
CA ASP A 880 10.45 16.86 31.73
C ASP A 880 11.13 17.09 30.35
N LEU A 881 10.67 18.15 29.66
CA LEU A 881 11.16 18.51 28.34
C LEU A 881 12.21 19.61 28.48
N HIS A 882 13.47 19.23 28.42
CA HIS A 882 14.58 20.17 28.37
C HIS A 882 14.76 20.74 26.96
N VAL A 883 15.26 21.97 26.87
CA VAL A 883 15.71 22.54 25.60
C VAL A 883 16.92 21.73 25.13
N VAL A 884 16.77 21.00 24.02
CA VAL A 884 17.84 20.24 23.37
C VAL A 884 18.76 21.17 22.59
#